data_AF-A0A845YV82-F1
#
_entry.id   AF-A0A845YV82-F1
#
_cell.length_a   1.000
_cell.length_b   1.000
_cell.length_c   1.000
_cell.angle_alpha   90.00
_cell.angle_beta   90.00
_cell.angle_gamma   90.00
#
_symmetry.space_group_name_H-M   'P 1'
#
loop_
_entity.id
_entity.type
_entity.pdbx_description
1 polymer ?
#
loop_
_entity_poly.entity_id
_entity_poly.type
_entity_poly.pdbx_seq_one_letter_code
_entity_poly.pdbx_strand_id
1 'polypeptide(L)'
;MQLQRQFSGQIVTLDTQNLIGGGGEGRIYPVLQDPSLVAKIYHKPTDEDADKLTVMFSHPPDAPMAAGHSAIAWPVDLLHTLNSKQQIIGFLMPRVFRAEPIHIFYNPRNRREQKPLFNYRYLHRTARNLVAAVNALHKSGYAVGDINESNMLVTDTALVTLVDTDSFQVRDPYTLEVYRCPVGKLEFTPPELQGQSFREVDRLPEHDLFGVAVLIFQVLMEGTHPFAGVYQGRGEPPSLEARIQAGHFPYSKKRVPYRPTPLAPNFKILHPNIQELFIDCFEKGHKHPTERPDTKIWLQALREAEDNLIICQKNHQHLYGNHLKSCPWCDRTKKLKGRDPFPSREAVRNQKHLQPAQPKQRKLLSLRPQKTTTTPRKPVPPKPIIINRKMGQYQPLLTPILTKTKPPSLPIIPLPGGGNGIVGIAKDAMWGSLWGVLCAAAVAGLVLGIIKGSLAVFGGTIVGMLWGGFFALAWQYIIPVGMSGSSLGLTGAFWGGFIAVAISGSIYGISNRLESFGQAVLFGGFVGTIWGGFWSAFKPPLTLPGLGRVWGRRGLFLGAIWGAFLGTVIGAILAGVFVFQESMNENSNSWLELLSIFISSMIPAIGVGAMGGIIGGAVLGPILGAPTLPLSNKLSGMRGAFLGGIWGCFLGVIIGVILGGILPQLGSIDLVRIMRIDEDFTIILSTIFGAGLGAIGGCFSGAAWGGMGKW
;
A
#
# COMPACT_ATOMS: atom_id res chain seq x y z
N MET A 1 -8.07 -14.10 -20.89
CA MET A 1 -8.70 -14.01 -19.54
C MET A 1 -9.10 -12.56 -19.28
N GLN A 2 -10.24 -12.27 -18.66
CA GLN A 2 -10.66 -10.90 -18.33
C GLN A 2 -10.72 -10.69 -16.82
N LEU A 3 -10.22 -9.56 -16.35
CA LEU A 3 -10.16 -9.17 -14.93
C LEU A 3 -10.54 -7.70 -14.78
N GLN A 4 -10.87 -7.28 -13.57
CA GLN A 4 -11.23 -5.88 -13.27
C GLN A 4 -10.12 -5.19 -12.46
N ARG A 5 -9.75 -3.99 -12.88
CA ARG A 5 -8.86 -3.10 -12.11
C ARG A 5 -9.60 -2.57 -10.87
N GLN A 6 -8.98 -2.64 -9.71
CA GLN A 6 -9.60 -2.24 -8.43
C GLN A 6 -10.04 -0.78 -8.43
N PHE A 7 -9.18 0.14 -8.89
CA PHE A 7 -9.45 1.57 -8.74
C PHE A 7 -10.36 2.15 -9.84
N SER A 8 -10.10 1.78 -11.09
CA SER A 8 -10.86 2.31 -12.23
C SER A 8 -12.15 1.53 -12.54
N GLY A 9 -12.28 0.31 -12.01
CA GLY A 9 -13.34 -0.62 -12.41
C GLY A 9 -13.22 -1.09 -13.87
N GLN A 10 -12.16 -0.68 -14.58
CA GLN A 10 -11.94 -1.02 -15.98
C GLN A 10 -11.64 -2.51 -16.13
N ILE A 11 -12.29 -3.14 -17.11
CA ILE A 11 -12.00 -4.52 -17.48
C ILE A 11 -10.71 -4.54 -18.31
N VAL A 12 -9.73 -5.32 -17.88
CA VAL A 12 -8.50 -5.63 -18.60
C VAL A 12 -8.54 -7.04 -19.15
N THR A 13 -8.00 -7.24 -20.35
CA THR A 13 -7.92 -8.55 -21.00
C THR A 13 -6.47 -8.98 -21.09
N LEU A 14 -6.19 -10.14 -20.52
CA LEU A 14 -4.88 -10.75 -20.48
C LEU A 14 -4.72 -11.75 -21.61
N ASP A 15 -3.58 -11.66 -22.30
CA ASP A 15 -3.18 -12.59 -23.35
C ASP A 15 -2.69 -13.89 -22.72
N THR A 16 -3.55 -14.91 -22.75
CA THR A 16 -3.23 -16.23 -22.19
C THR A 16 -2.41 -17.11 -23.14
N GLN A 17 -2.24 -16.71 -24.41
CA GLN A 17 -1.46 -17.46 -25.39
C GLN A 17 0.02 -17.09 -25.34
N ASN A 18 0.32 -15.81 -25.09
CA ASN A 18 1.69 -15.28 -25.04
C ASN A 18 2.18 -15.04 -23.61
N LEU A 19 2.29 -16.11 -22.82
CA LEU A 19 2.81 -16.04 -21.45
C LEU A 19 4.25 -15.49 -21.44
N ILE A 20 4.51 -14.45 -20.63
CA ILE A 20 5.85 -13.85 -20.49
C ILE A 20 6.73 -14.73 -19.60
N GLY A 21 6.17 -15.22 -18.51
CA GLY A 21 6.86 -16.06 -17.55
C GLY A 21 5.92 -16.66 -16.52
N GLY A 22 6.40 -17.65 -15.78
CA GLY A 22 5.66 -18.26 -14.68
C GLY A 22 6.62 -18.85 -13.65
N GLY A 23 6.30 -18.62 -12.39
CA GLY A 23 7.04 -19.13 -11.24
C GLY A 23 6.15 -19.93 -10.29
N GLY A 24 6.68 -20.22 -9.10
CA GLY A 24 5.96 -20.96 -8.06
C GLY A 24 4.76 -20.21 -7.48
N GLU A 25 4.78 -18.88 -7.50
CA GLU A 25 3.74 -18.02 -6.91
C GLU A 25 2.64 -17.65 -7.90
N GLY A 26 2.99 -17.50 -9.17
CA GLY A 26 2.06 -17.01 -10.18
C GLY A 26 2.59 -16.99 -11.60
N ARG A 27 1.78 -16.41 -12.49
CA ARG A 27 2.05 -16.28 -13.93
C ARG A 27 1.95 -14.83 -14.36
N ILE A 28 2.82 -14.45 -15.31
CA ILE A 28 2.91 -13.10 -15.83
C ILE A 28 2.35 -13.07 -17.25
N TYR A 29 1.28 -12.30 -17.44
CA TYR A 29 0.56 -12.17 -18.70
C TYR A 29 0.71 -10.76 -19.29
N PRO A 30 0.86 -10.62 -20.62
CA PRO A 30 0.68 -9.34 -21.28
C PRO A 30 -0.75 -8.82 -21.15
N VAL A 31 -0.91 -7.51 -21.04
CA VAL A 31 -2.22 -6.84 -21.14
C VAL A 31 -2.46 -6.46 -22.59
N LEU A 32 -3.59 -6.88 -23.17
CA LEU A 32 -3.90 -6.63 -24.59
C LEU A 32 -4.16 -5.15 -24.88
N GLN A 33 -4.82 -4.45 -23.96
CA GLN A 33 -5.16 -3.05 -24.10
C GLN A 33 -3.96 -2.12 -23.92
N ASP A 34 -2.96 -2.54 -23.16
CA ASP A 34 -1.80 -1.72 -22.83
C ASP A 34 -0.51 -2.57 -22.84
N PRO A 35 0.25 -2.55 -23.95
CA PRO A 35 1.49 -3.31 -24.07
C PRO A 35 2.57 -2.89 -23.07
N SER A 36 2.46 -1.71 -22.46
CA SER A 36 3.41 -1.20 -21.45
C SER A 36 3.24 -1.83 -20.08
N LEU A 37 2.16 -2.60 -19.87
CA LEU A 37 1.85 -3.26 -18.61
C LEU A 37 1.84 -4.78 -18.77
N VAL A 38 2.11 -5.45 -17.65
CA VAL A 38 1.95 -6.90 -17.48
C VAL A 38 1.17 -7.16 -16.19
N ALA A 39 0.45 -8.27 -16.16
CA ALA A 39 -0.29 -8.72 -14.99
C ALA A 39 0.40 -9.94 -14.37
N LYS A 40 0.79 -9.88 -13.08
CA LYS A 40 1.15 -11.07 -12.30
C LYS A 40 -0.11 -11.58 -11.61
N ILE A 41 -0.47 -12.84 -11.88
CA ILE A 41 -1.66 -13.51 -11.34
C ILE A 41 -1.21 -14.68 -10.49
N TYR A 42 -1.66 -14.73 -9.23
CA TYR A 42 -1.28 -15.77 -8.29
C TYR A 42 -2.01 -17.09 -8.56
N HIS A 43 -1.33 -18.20 -8.31
CA HIS A 43 -1.96 -19.53 -8.43
C HIS A 43 -2.97 -19.78 -7.30
N LYS A 44 -2.64 -19.30 -6.09
CA LYS A 44 -3.44 -19.47 -4.86
C LYS A 44 -3.41 -18.17 -4.04
N PRO A 45 -4.17 -17.13 -4.44
CA PRO A 45 -4.18 -15.86 -3.72
C PRO A 45 -4.77 -16.03 -2.31
N THR A 46 -4.12 -15.41 -1.33
CA THR A 46 -4.56 -15.34 0.07
C THR A 46 -5.01 -13.94 0.45
N ASP A 47 -5.70 -13.81 1.58
CA ASP A 47 -6.10 -12.48 2.10
C ASP A 47 -4.86 -11.67 2.53
N GLU A 48 -3.80 -12.33 3.02
CA GLU A 48 -2.51 -11.69 3.35
C GLU A 48 -1.85 -11.10 2.10
N ASP A 49 -1.88 -11.81 0.96
CA ASP A 49 -1.38 -11.29 -0.32
C ASP A 49 -2.15 -10.03 -0.75
N ALA A 50 -3.47 -10.05 -0.59
CA ALA A 50 -4.34 -8.94 -0.92
C ALA A 50 -4.05 -7.71 -0.05
N ASP A 51 -3.88 -7.91 1.26
CA ASP A 51 -3.53 -6.85 2.21
C ASP A 51 -2.15 -6.27 1.88
N LYS A 52 -1.14 -7.14 1.68
CA LYS A 52 0.22 -6.73 1.29
C LYS A 52 0.23 -5.90 0.01
N LEU A 53 -0.44 -6.37 -1.04
CA LEU A 53 -0.55 -5.67 -2.32
C LEU A 53 -1.25 -4.31 -2.17
N THR A 54 -2.24 -4.22 -1.29
CA THR A 54 -2.92 -2.96 -0.96
C THR A 54 -1.96 -1.97 -0.31
N VAL A 55 -1.12 -2.43 0.62
CA VAL A 55 -0.07 -1.58 1.23
C VAL A 55 0.93 -1.12 0.19
N MET A 56 1.43 -2.02 -0.66
CA MET A 56 2.39 -1.70 -1.72
C MET A 56 1.83 -0.68 -2.71
N PHE A 57 0.61 -0.88 -3.20
CA PHE A 57 -0.04 0.04 -4.12
C PHE A 57 -0.23 1.44 -3.50
N SER A 58 -0.59 1.50 -2.22
CA SER A 58 -0.86 2.76 -1.52
C SER A 58 0.41 3.55 -1.16
N HIS A 59 1.57 2.89 -1.10
CA HIS A 59 2.84 3.49 -0.69
C HIS A 59 3.96 3.14 -1.68
N PRO A 60 3.91 3.60 -2.94
CA PRO A 60 4.97 3.31 -3.90
C PRO A 60 6.31 3.95 -3.47
N PRO A 61 7.45 3.27 -3.68
CA PRO A 61 8.76 3.86 -3.41
C PRO A 61 9.09 4.98 -4.38
N ASP A 62 9.89 5.95 -3.93
CA ASP A 62 10.46 7.01 -4.78
C ASP A 62 11.55 6.44 -5.71
N ALA A 63 11.12 5.76 -6.77
CA ALA A 63 12.00 5.06 -7.69
C ALA A 63 12.73 6.06 -8.63
N PRO A 64 14.04 5.87 -8.89
CA PRO A 64 14.74 6.67 -9.90
C PRO A 64 14.14 6.41 -11.28
N MET A 65 13.51 7.43 -11.86
CA MET A 65 12.97 7.36 -13.22
C MET A 65 13.96 7.98 -14.21
N ALA A 66 14.59 7.15 -15.04
CA ALA A 66 15.13 7.63 -16.31
C ALA A 66 13.98 7.67 -17.32
N ALA A 67 13.98 8.61 -18.27
CA ALA A 67 12.89 8.79 -19.23
C ALA A 67 12.47 7.44 -19.88
N GLY A 68 11.27 6.95 -19.55
CA GLY A 68 10.71 5.70 -20.07
C GLY A 68 11.26 4.40 -19.48
N HIS A 69 12.03 4.44 -18.38
CA HIS A 69 12.56 3.26 -17.69
C HIS A 69 12.13 3.24 -16.23
N SER A 70 11.43 2.17 -15.81
CA SER A 70 11.11 1.94 -14.41
C SER A 70 12.23 1.15 -13.73
N ALA A 71 12.88 1.73 -12.73
CA ALA A 71 13.91 1.03 -11.95
C ALA A 71 13.33 -0.09 -11.06
N ILE A 72 12.03 -0.06 -10.80
CA ILE A 72 11.32 -1.01 -9.94
C ILE A 72 10.01 -1.39 -10.64
N ALA A 73 9.75 -2.67 -10.88
CA ALA A 73 8.51 -3.17 -11.47
C ALA A 73 7.39 -3.23 -10.41
N TRP A 74 7.10 -2.09 -9.78
CA TRP A 74 6.17 -1.98 -8.65
C TRP A 74 4.70 -2.13 -9.09
N PRO A 75 3.80 -2.62 -8.19
CA PRO A 75 2.36 -2.63 -8.47
C PRO A 75 1.80 -1.24 -8.80
N VAL A 76 1.07 -1.13 -9.91
CA VAL A 76 0.40 0.11 -10.36
C VAL A 76 -1.12 0.00 -10.37
N ASP A 77 -1.67 -1.20 -10.20
CA ASP A 77 -3.09 -1.44 -9.91
C ASP A 77 -3.27 -2.87 -9.43
N LEU A 78 -4.40 -3.14 -8.79
CA LEU A 78 -4.77 -4.45 -8.26
C LEU A 78 -5.89 -5.06 -9.12
N LEU A 79 -5.89 -6.39 -9.23
CA LEU A 79 -6.78 -7.12 -10.14
C LEU A 79 -7.74 -8.02 -9.38
N HIS A 80 -9.03 -7.86 -9.66
CA HIS A 80 -10.10 -8.69 -9.14
C HIS A 80 -10.71 -9.59 -10.22
N THR A 81 -11.33 -10.68 -9.76
CA THR A 81 -12.23 -11.45 -10.63
C THR A 81 -13.49 -10.65 -10.96
N LEU A 82 -14.12 -10.96 -12.11
CA LEU A 82 -15.39 -10.37 -12.51
C LEU A 82 -16.60 -10.95 -11.75
N ASN A 83 -16.39 -11.94 -10.90
CA ASN A 83 -17.45 -12.64 -10.19
C ASN A 83 -17.79 -11.96 -8.85
N SER A 84 -18.92 -12.34 -8.25
CA SER A 84 -19.50 -11.71 -7.04
C SER A 84 -18.59 -11.68 -5.80
N LYS A 85 -17.53 -12.50 -5.77
CA LYS A 85 -16.48 -12.45 -4.75
C LYS A 85 -15.34 -11.57 -5.28
N GLN A 86 -15.33 -10.29 -4.91
CA GLN A 86 -14.28 -9.33 -5.28
C GLN A 86 -12.94 -9.63 -4.57
N GLN A 87 -12.38 -10.82 -4.76
CA GLN A 87 -11.06 -11.18 -4.26
C GLN A 87 -9.96 -10.59 -5.16
N ILE A 88 -8.94 -9.99 -4.55
CA ILE A 88 -7.71 -9.58 -5.26
C ILE A 88 -6.92 -10.86 -5.61
N ILE A 89 -6.63 -11.07 -6.88
CA ILE A 89 -5.94 -12.29 -7.37
C ILE A 89 -4.56 -12.01 -7.99
N GLY A 90 -4.15 -10.75 -8.00
CA GLY A 90 -2.92 -10.30 -8.63
C GLY A 90 -2.89 -8.80 -8.83
N PHE A 91 -1.92 -8.34 -9.62
CA PHE A 91 -1.66 -6.92 -9.82
C PHE A 91 -1.09 -6.63 -11.22
N LEU A 92 -1.21 -5.37 -11.63
CA LEU A 92 -0.55 -4.82 -12.80
C LEU A 92 0.79 -4.19 -12.40
N MET A 93 1.79 -4.33 -13.26
CA MET A 93 3.11 -3.69 -13.09
C MET A 93 3.69 -3.26 -14.45
N PRO A 94 4.65 -2.31 -14.48
CA PRO A 94 5.32 -1.91 -15.70
C PRO A 94 6.01 -3.08 -16.39
N ARG A 95 5.85 -3.18 -17.70
CA ARG A 95 6.56 -4.14 -18.54
C ARG A 95 8.01 -3.68 -18.74
N VAL A 96 8.95 -4.59 -18.47
CA VAL A 96 10.36 -4.35 -18.78
C VAL A 96 10.64 -4.78 -20.21
N PHE A 97 11.14 -3.83 -21.03
CA PHE A 97 11.47 -4.08 -22.44
C PHE A 97 12.98 -4.16 -22.65
N ARG A 98 13.41 -5.05 -23.56
CA ARG A 98 14.81 -5.15 -24.02
C ARG A 98 15.81 -5.25 -22.86
N ALA A 99 15.45 -6.00 -21.84
CA ALA A 99 16.28 -6.28 -20.69
C ALA A 99 16.47 -7.79 -20.54
N GLU A 100 17.65 -8.18 -20.07
CA GLU A 100 18.00 -9.56 -19.78
C GLU A 100 18.42 -9.67 -18.31
N PRO A 101 18.31 -10.85 -17.68
CA PRO A 101 18.85 -11.05 -16.33
C PRO A 101 20.32 -10.66 -16.22
N ILE A 102 20.71 -10.04 -15.09
CA ILE A 102 22.05 -9.45 -14.90
C ILE A 102 23.20 -10.45 -15.14
N HIS A 103 22.97 -11.74 -14.93
CA HIS A 103 23.97 -12.79 -15.18
C HIS A 103 24.40 -12.93 -16.64
N ILE A 104 23.53 -12.56 -17.60
CA ILE A 104 23.90 -12.48 -19.01
C ILE A 104 25.03 -11.47 -19.21
N PHE A 105 25.01 -10.38 -18.47
CA PHE A 105 25.97 -9.30 -18.59
C PHE A 105 27.27 -9.57 -17.83
N TYR A 106 27.23 -10.12 -16.60
CA TYR A 106 28.48 -10.33 -15.87
C TYR A 106 29.24 -11.58 -16.28
N ASN A 107 28.53 -12.63 -16.74
CA ASN A 107 29.17 -13.86 -17.17
C ASN A 107 29.93 -13.63 -18.49
N PRO A 108 31.26 -13.82 -18.53
CA PRO A 108 32.07 -13.46 -19.69
C PRO A 108 31.77 -14.31 -20.93
N ARG A 109 31.18 -15.51 -20.78
CA ARG A 109 30.73 -16.32 -21.91
C ARG A 109 29.43 -15.78 -22.47
N ASN A 110 28.39 -15.66 -21.63
CA ASN A 110 27.07 -15.19 -22.07
C ASN A 110 27.15 -13.78 -22.64
N ARG A 111 27.89 -12.88 -21.98
CA ARG A 111 28.11 -11.51 -22.45
C ARG A 111 28.76 -11.50 -23.82
N ARG A 112 29.79 -12.30 -24.07
CA ARG A 112 30.44 -12.35 -25.38
C ARG A 112 29.52 -12.89 -26.47
N GLU A 113 28.65 -13.85 -26.14
CA GLU A 113 27.73 -14.46 -27.11
C GLU A 113 26.52 -13.54 -27.41
N GLN A 114 25.98 -12.87 -26.40
CA GLN A 114 24.71 -12.15 -26.49
C GLN A 114 24.85 -10.62 -26.48
N LYS A 115 25.84 -10.10 -25.74
CA LYS A 115 26.04 -8.65 -25.47
C LYS A 115 27.52 -8.24 -25.65
N PRO A 116 28.18 -8.56 -26.78
CA PRO A 116 29.65 -8.49 -26.90
C PRO A 116 30.25 -7.09 -26.78
N LEU A 117 29.45 -6.03 -26.97
CA LEU A 117 29.90 -4.63 -26.85
C LEU A 117 29.61 -4.01 -25.47
N PHE A 118 29.08 -4.78 -24.53
CA PHE A 118 28.84 -4.36 -23.16
C PHE A 118 30.16 -4.37 -22.37
N ASN A 119 30.94 -3.30 -22.48
CA ASN A 119 32.26 -3.22 -21.84
C ASN A 119 32.24 -2.98 -20.32
N TYR A 120 33.43 -2.93 -19.71
CA TYR A 120 33.60 -2.80 -18.26
C TYR A 120 32.97 -1.53 -17.66
N ARG A 121 32.92 -0.42 -18.41
CA ARG A 121 32.23 0.80 -17.95
C ARG A 121 30.74 0.56 -17.76
N TYR A 122 30.11 -0.19 -18.66
CA TYR A 122 28.71 -0.55 -18.48
C TYR A 122 28.48 -1.46 -17.28
N LEU A 123 29.42 -2.34 -16.93
CA LEU A 123 29.34 -3.15 -15.70
C LEU A 123 29.40 -2.28 -14.43
N HIS A 124 30.31 -1.29 -14.38
CA HIS A 124 30.32 -0.28 -13.30
C HIS A 124 28.99 0.48 -13.21
N ARG A 125 28.46 0.91 -14.36
CA ARG A 125 27.20 1.64 -14.43
C ARG A 125 26.00 0.78 -13.99
N THR A 126 25.98 -0.50 -14.36
CA THR A 126 24.98 -1.48 -13.89
C THR A 126 25.04 -1.62 -12.37
N ALA A 127 26.23 -1.82 -11.80
CA ALA A 127 26.40 -1.89 -10.35
C ALA A 127 25.89 -0.62 -9.65
N ARG A 128 26.20 0.56 -10.20
CA ARG A 128 25.72 1.84 -9.66
C ARG A 128 24.20 1.96 -9.72
N ASN A 129 23.59 1.58 -10.84
CA ASN A 129 22.13 1.65 -11.01
C ASN A 129 21.40 0.62 -10.13
N LEU A 130 21.98 -0.56 -9.90
CA LEU A 130 21.48 -1.55 -8.93
C LEU A 130 21.43 -0.95 -7.52
N VAL A 131 22.53 -0.37 -7.05
CA VAL A 131 22.60 0.23 -5.71
C VAL A 131 21.63 1.42 -5.59
N ALA A 132 21.47 2.21 -6.65
CA ALA A 132 20.52 3.32 -6.67
C ALA A 132 19.07 2.85 -6.49
N ALA A 133 18.68 1.74 -7.14
CA ALA A 133 17.35 1.15 -7.00
C ALA A 133 17.12 0.59 -5.59
N VAL A 134 18.10 -0.11 -5.02
CA VAL A 134 18.01 -0.63 -3.64
C VAL A 134 17.95 0.51 -2.61
N ASN A 135 18.74 1.57 -2.80
CA ASN A 135 18.67 2.77 -1.95
C ASN A 135 17.27 3.40 -1.93
N ALA A 136 16.58 3.46 -3.07
CA ALA A 136 15.24 3.99 -3.15
C ALA A 136 14.23 3.15 -2.34
N LEU A 137 14.36 1.82 -2.38
CA LEU A 137 13.55 0.91 -1.56
C LEU A 137 13.83 1.08 -0.07
N HIS A 138 15.11 1.06 0.32
CA HIS A 138 15.53 1.21 1.73
C HIS A 138 15.06 2.55 2.32
N LYS A 139 15.16 3.64 1.56
CA LYS A 139 14.63 4.96 1.97
C LYS A 139 13.12 4.98 2.17
N SER A 140 12.40 4.13 1.45
CA SER A 140 10.94 4.00 1.54
C SER A 140 10.52 2.99 2.61
N GLY A 141 11.46 2.44 3.39
CA GLY A 141 11.18 1.47 4.46
C GLY A 141 11.01 0.03 4.01
N TYR A 142 11.33 -0.28 2.74
CA TYR A 142 11.25 -1.64 2.20
C TYR A 142 12.58 -2.38 2.29
N ALA A 143 12.53 -3.68 2.56
CA ALA A 143 13.67 -4.59 2.40
C ALA A 143 13.36 -5.57 1.26
N VAL A 144 14.33 -5.78 0.37
CA VAL A 144 14.18 -6.66 -0.80
C VAL A 144 14.09 -8.12 -0.36
N GLY A 145 14.94 -8.54 0.59
CA GLY A 145 14.97 -9.88 1.15
C GLY A 145 15.65 -10.92 0.24
N ASP A 146 15.25 -10.99 -1.03
CA ASP A 146 15.77 -11.94 -2.02
C ASP A 146 16.57 -11.23 -3.12
N ILE A 147 17.69 -10.61 -2.72
CA ILE A 147 18.68 -10.06 -3.65
C ILE A 147 19.37 -11.23 -4.38
N ASN A 148 19.09 -11.41 -5.67
CA ASN A 148 19.75 -12.43 -6.50
C ASN A 148 19.82 -12.01 -7.98
N GLU A 149 20.52 -12.78 -8.80
CA GLU A 149 20.77 -12.48 -10.21
C GLU A 149 19.55 -12.61 -11.15
N SER A 150 18.49 -13.29 -10.71
CA SER A 150 17.28 -13.49 -11.50
C SER A 150 16.29 -12.34 -11.32
N ASN A 151 16.32 -11.67 -10.17
CA ASN A 151 15.44 -10.55 -9.82
C ASN A 151 15.96 -9.18 -10.32
N MET A 152 17.06 -9.17 -11.07
CA MET A 152 17.70 -7.97 -11.62
C MET A 152 17.74 -8.04 -13.15
N LEU A 153 16.90 -7.25 -13.82
CA LEU A 153 16.92 -7.12 -15.27
C LEU A 153 17.77 -5.92 -15.69
N VAL A 154 18.56 -6.08 -16.74
CA VAL A 154 19.51 -5.07 -17.22
C VAL A 154 19.33 -4.83 -18.71
N THR A 155 19.28 -3.56 -19.11
CA THR A 155 19.23 -3.16 -20.52
C THR A 155 20.62 -3.03 -21.12
N ASP A 156 20.70 -2.98 -22.45
CA ASP A 156 21.96 -2.75 -23.19
C ASP A 156 22.62 -1.40 -22.88
N THR A 157 21.87 -0.49 -22.24
CA THR A 157 22.33 0.82 -21.75
C THR A 157 22.71 0.83 -20.26
N ALA A 158 22.83 -0.35 -19.64
CA ALA A 158 23.14 -0.56 -18.22
C ALA A 158 22.09 -0.02 -17.24
N LEU A 159 20.85 0.23 -17.68
CA LEU A 159 19.74 0.52 -16.77
C LEU A 159 19.28 -0.77 -16.10
N VAL A 160 18.97 -0.71 -14.80
CA VAL A 160 18.56 -1.86 -13.99
C VAL A 160 17.09 -1.72 -13.63
N THR A 161 16.34 -2.82 -13.69
CA THR A 161 14.99 -2.93 -13.13
C THR A 161 14.94 -4.08 -12.14
N LEU A 162 14.51 -3.79 -10.91
CA LEU A 162 14.16 -4.80 -9.92
C LEU A 162 12.80 -5.40 -10.28
N VAL A 163 12.73 -6.72 -10.37
CA VAL A 163 11.48 -7.46 -10.62
C VAL A 163 11.14 -8.35 -9.43
N ASP A 164 9.96 -8.98 -9.49
CA ASP A 164 9.43 -9.83 -8.41
C ASP A 164 9.24 -9.07 -7.09
N THR A 165 8.76 -7.83 -7.19
CA THR A 165 8.68 -6.87 -6.07
C THR A 165 7.69 -7.28 -4.99
N ASP A 166 6.72 -8.13 -5.32
CA ASP A 166 5.75 -8.67 -4.38
C ASP A 166 6.34 -9.72 -3.44
N SER A 167 7.56 -10.20 -3.69
CA SER A 167 8.32 -11.01 -2.73
C SER A 167 8.96 -10.16 -1.61
N PHE A 168 9.03 -8.83 -1.77
CA PHE A 168 9.74 -7.95 -0.83
C PHE A 168 9.09 -7.96 0.55
N GLN A 169 9.88 -7.62 1.58
CA GLN A 169 9.32 -7.35 2.89
C GLN A 169 8.68 -5.96 2.92
N VAL A 170 7.41 -5.93 3.31
CA VAL A 170 6.58 -4.72 3.37
C VAL A 170 6.11 -4.53 4.80
N ARG A 171 6.32 -3.33 5.35
CA ARG A 171 5.74 -2.94 6.64
C ARG A 171 4.60 -1.98 6.38
N ASP A 172 3.42 -2.28 6.93
CA ASP A 172 2.29 -1.36 6.88
C ASP A 172 2.59 -0.14 7.78
N PRO A 173 2.63 1.09 7.24
CA PRO A 173 2.96 2.28 8.01
C PRO A 173 1.92 2.63 9.07
N TYR A 174 0.69 2.12 8.97
CA TYR A 174 -0.41 2.40 9.89
C TYR A 174 -0.56 1.32 10.96
N THR A 175 -0.52 0.04 10.57
CA THR A 175 -0.71 -1.07 11.51
C THR A 175 0.59 -1.58 12.11
N LEU A 176 1.73 -1.27 11.49
CA LEU A 176 3.06 -1.81 11.80
C LEU A 176 3.19 -3.32 11.55
N GLU A 177 2.19 -3.95 10.92
CA GLU A 177 2.25 -5.35 10.45
C GLU A 177 3.39 -5.51 9.44
N VAL A 178 4.10 -6.63 9.51
CA VAL A 178 5.23 -6.93 8.61
C VAL A 178 4.89 -8.13 7.75
N TYR A 179 4.66 -7.88 6.47
CA TYR A 179 4.55 -8.90 5.44
C TYR A 179 5.95 -9.32 5.02
N ARG A 180 6.43 -10.42 5.58
CA ARG A 180 7.82 -10.90 5.43
C ARG A 180 8.09 -11.45 4.02
N CYS A 181 9.37 -11.43 3.63
CA CYS A 181 9.85 -12.10 2.43
C CYS A 181 10.12 -13.58 2.75
N PRO A 182 9.35 -14.55 2.21
CA PRO A 182 9.47 -15.96 2.59
C PRO A 182 10.59 -16.70 1.82
N VAL A 183 11.23 -16.05 0.85
CA VAL A 183 12.21 -16.64 -0.07
C VAL A 183 13.59 -16.02 0.09
N GLY A 184 14.60 -16.67 -0.48
CA GLY A 184 15.97 -16.20 -0.48
C GLY A 184 16.93 -17.24 -1.03
N LYS A 185 17.83 -16.85 -1.93
CA LYS A 185 18.90 -17.74 -2.42
C LYS A 185 20.08 -17.76 -1.46
N LEU A 186 20.42 -18.93 -0.92
CA LEU A 186 21.43 -19.09 0.15
C LEU A 186 22.83 -18.56 -0.20
N GLU A 187 23.19 -18.52 -1.49
CA GLU A 187 24.43 -17.93 -1.99
C GLU A 187 24.51 -16.40 -1.76
N PHE A 188 23.37 -15.73 -1.67
CA PHE A 188 23.24 -14.28 -1.41
C PHE A 188 22.76 -13.97 0.01
N THR A 189 22.42 -14.99 0.79
CA THR A 189 21.96 -14.83 2.17
C THR A 189 23.15 -14.53 3.09
N PRO A 190 23.06 -13.50 3.95
CA PRO A 190 24.14 -13.16 4.88
C PRO A 190 24.29 -14.24 5.98
N PRO A 191 25.47 -14.32 6.64
CA PRO A 191 25.80 -15.38 7.59
C PRO A 191 24.80 -15.52 8.75
N GLU A 192 24.28 -14.41 9.28
CA GLU A 192 23.33 -14.38 10.39
C GLU A 192 21.94 -14.92 10.04
N LEU A 193 21.64 -15.07 8.74
CA LEU A 193 20.37 -15.63 8.26
C LEU A 193 20.51 -17.02 7.63
N GLN A 194 21.72 -17.59 7.62
CA GLN A 194 21.93 -18.96 7.14
C GLN A 194 21.22 -19.95 8.08
N GLY A 195 20.44 -20.87 7.50
CA GLY A 195 19.68 -21.87 8.25
C GLY A 195 18.44 -21.35 9.00
N GLN A 196 18.08 -20.08 8.83
CA GLN A 196 16.88 -19.48 9.46
C GLN A 196 15.64 -19.62 8.58
N SER A 197 14.46 -19.67 9.21
CA SER A 197 13.18 -19.59 8.51
C SER A 197 12.87 -18.14 8.13
N PHE A 198 12.86 -17.83 6.83
CA PHE A 198 12.60 -16.46 6.36
C PHE A 198 11.18 -15.97 6.64
N ARG A 199 10.25 -16.88 6.96
CA ARG A 199 8.88 -16.54 7.37
C ARG A 199 8.79 -15.97 8.79
N GLU A 200 9.82 -16.16 9.60
CA GLU A 200 9.83 -15.81 11.03
C GLU A 200 10.77 -14.65 11.35
N VAL A 201 11.55 -14.19 10.36
CA VAL A 201 12.59 -13.18 10.57
C VAL A 201 12.27 -11.91 9.78
N ASP A 202 12.26 -10.79 10.48
CA ASP A 202 12.22 -9.46 9.87
C ASP A 202 13.57 -9.17 9.19
N ARG A 203 13.55 -8.93 7.88
CA ARG A 203 14.70 -8.47 7.12
C ARG A 203 15.03 -7.02 7.46
N LEU A 204 16.31 -6.75 7.63
CA LEU A 204 16.85 -5.41 7.83
C LEU A 204 17.61 -4.98 6.55
N PRO A 205 17.77 -3.66 6.29
CA PRO A 205 18.53 -3.16 5.15
C PRO A 205 19.95 -3.77 5.06
N GLU A 206 20.59 -4.01 6.19
CA GLU A 206 21.93 -4.60 6.30
C GLU A 206 21.99 -6.02 5.72
N HIS A 207 20.88 -6.76 5.74
CA HIS A 207 20.80 -8.09 5.14
C HIS A 207 20.85 -8.00 3.61
N ASP A 208 20.13 -7.03 3.01
CA ASP A 208 20.18 -6.79 1.57
C ASP A 208 21.57 -6.31 1.13
N LEU A 209 22.24 -5.47 1.94
CA LEU A 209 23.56 -4.93 1.62
C LEU A 209 24.60 -6.03 1.38
N PHE A 210 24.51 -7.16 2.08
CA PHE A 210 25.36 -8.32 1.82
C PHE A 210 25.10 -8.90 0.41
N GLY A 211 23.84 -9.18 0.07
CA GLY A 211 23.47 -9.69 -1.25
C GLY A 211 23.83 -8.72 -2.39
N VAL A 212 23.66 -7.41 -2.15
CA VAL A 212 24.07 -6.36 -3.08
C VAL A 212 25.58 -6.39 -3.30
N ALA A 213 26.38 -6.50 -2.24
CA ALA A 213 27.83 -6.65 -2.36
C ALA A 213 28.21 -7.93 -3.14
N VAL A 214 27.53 -9.06 -2.90
CA VAL A 214 27.75 -10.29 -3.68
C VAL A 214 27.50 -10.06 -5.17
N LEU A 215 26.38 -9.42 -5.53
CA LEU A 215 26.06 -9.09 -6.93
C LEU A 215 27.06 -8.11 -7.55
N ILE A 216 27.44 -7.05 -6.85
CA ILE A 216 28.46 -6.10 -7.36
C ILE A 216 29.78 -6.83 -7.60
N PHE A 217 30.18 -7.72 -6.68
CA PHE A 217 31.39 -8.52 -6.85
C PHE A 217 31.29 -9.38 -8.10
N GLN A 218 30.19 -10.10 -8.31
CA GLN A 218 29.98 -10.89 -9.52
C GLN A 218 29.99 -10.02 -10.79
N VAL A 219 29.36 -8.85 -10.76
CA VAL A 219 29.32 -7.89 -11.87
C VAL A 219 30.72 -7.44 -12.28
N LEU A 220 31.56 -7.08 -11.30
CA LEU A 220 32.90 -6.52 -11.56
C LEU A 220 33.99 -7.60 -11.70
N MET A 221 33.74 -8.83 -11.23
CA MET A 221 34.70 -9.94 -11.20
C MET A 221 34.30 -11.12 -12.11
N GLU A 222 33.63 -10.81 -13.22
CA GLU A 222 33.25 -11.77 -14.28
C GLU A 222 32.44 -12.99 -13.79
N GLY A 223 31.50 -12.76 -12.88
CA GLY A 223 30.62 -13.78 -12.31
C GLY A 223 31.26 -14.65 -11.23
N THR A 224 32.50 -14.35 -10.81
CA THR A 224 33.12 -15.03 -9.67
C THR A 224 32.36 -14.69 -8.39
N HIS A 225 31.96 -15.68 -7.60
CA HIS A 225 31.36 -15.43 -6.28
C HIS A 225 32.44 -15.00 -5.27
N PRO A 226 32.18 -14.03 -4.36
CA PRO A 226 33.18 -13.55 -3.40
C PRO A 226 33.71 -14.64 -2.46
N PHE A 227 32.89 -15.63 -2.12
CA PHE A 227 33.26 -16.78 -1.28
C PHE A 227 33.72 -18.02 -2.07
N ALA A 228 33.83 -17.93 -3.41
CA ALA A 228 34.38 -19.01 -4.23
C ALA A 228 35.91 -19.01 -4.18
N GLY A 229 36.48 -20.21 -4.08
CA GLY A 229 37.93 -20.39 -4.04
C GLY A 229 38.32 -21.86 -4.00
N VAL A 230 39.62 -22.09 -4.15
CA VAL A 230 40.24 -23.41 -4.01
C VAL A 230 40.48 -23.68 -2.54
N TYR A 231 39.82 -24.70 -2.00
CA TYR A 231 39.99 -25.13 -0.62
C TYR A 231 41.43 -25.60 -0.37
N GLN A 232 41.98 -25.24 0.79
CA GLN A 232 43.35 -25.57 1.20
C GLN A 232 43.37 -26.43 2.47
N GLY A 233 42.21 -26.77 3.02
CA GLY A 233 42.09 -27.64 4.20
C GLY A 233 42.12 -29.13 3.84
N ARG A 234 41.96 -29.97 4.86
CA ARG A 234 41.79 -31.43 4.70
C ARG A 234 40.31 -31.76 4.50
N GLY A 235 40.04 -32.86 3.80
CA GLY A 235 38.69 -33.37 3.56
C GLY A 235 37.96 -32.69 2.41
N GLU A 236 36.66 -32.97 2.29
CA GLU A 236 35.81 -32.38 1.27
C GLU A 236 35.60 -30.88 1.51
N PRO A 237 35.59 -30.06 0.46
CA PRO A 237 35.40 -28.62 0.61
C PRO A 237 33.95 -28.32 1.04
N PRO A 238 33.74 -27.56 2.13
CA PRO A 238 32.40 -27.13 2.56
C PRO A 238 31.56 -26.49 1.44
N SER A 239 30.24 -26.56 1.58
CA SER A 239 29.29 -25.85 0.70
C SER A 239 29.56 -24.35 0.71
N LEU A 240 29.09 -23.63 -0.31
CA LEU A 240 29.29 -22.18 -0.40
C LEU A 240 28.65 -21.45 0.80
N GLU A 241 27.50 -21.94 1.25
CA GLU A 241 26.72 -21.43 2.38
C GLU A 241 27.49 -21.58 3.69
N ALA A 242 28.10 -22.75 3.92
CA ALA A 242 28.98 -22.98 5.07
C ALA A 242 30.22 -22.07 5.04
N ARG A 243 30.72 -21.70 3.85
CA ARG A 243 31.82 -20.74 3.71
C ARG A 243 31.38 -19.32 4.03
N ILE A 244 30.19 -18.92 3.62
CA ILE A 244 29.59 -17.63 3.97
C ILE A 244 29.40 -17.55 5.48
N GLN A 245 28.79 -18.58 6.08
CA GLN A 245 28.56 -18.67 7.51
C GLN A 245 29.86 -18.62 8.33
N ALA A 246 30.95 -19.20 7.82
CA ALA A 246 32.26 -19.15 8.45
C ALA A 246 33.09 -17.88 8.13
N GLY A 247 32.58 -16.97 7.29
CA GLY A 247 33.29 -15.74 6.91
C GLY A 247 34.54 -16.00 6.08
N HIS A 248 34.59 -17.11 5.34
CA HIS A 248 35.76 -17.54 4.56
C HIS A 248 35.90 -16.77 3.23
N PHE A 249 36.11 -15.46 3.31
CA PHE A 249 36.35 -14.58 2.17
C PHE A 249 37.80 -14.74 1.65
N PRO A 250 38.06 -15.32 0.47
CA PRO A 250 39.42 -15.66 0.01
C PRO A 250 40.32 -14.47 -0.31
N TYR A 251 39.75 -13.26 -0.40
CA TYR A 251 40.47 -12.01 -0.62
C TYR A 251 40.71 -11.25 0.69
N SER A 252 40.39 -11.88 1.82
CA SER A 252 40.58 -11.33 3.14
C SER A 252 42.06 -11.02 3.44
N LYS A 253 42.28 -10.01 4.30
CA LYS A 253 43.60 -9.78 4.91
C LYS A 253 43.95 -10.88 5.93
N LYS A 254 42.94 -11.58 6.46
CA LYS A 254 43.09 -12.68 7.41
C LYS A 254 43.35 -14.00 6.67
N ARG A 255 44.01 -14.93 7.36
CA ARG A 255 44.24 -16.27 6.81
C ARG A 255 42.95 -17.07 6.86
N VAL A 256 42.41 -17.41 5.68
CA VAL A 256 41.26 -18.31 5.51
C VAL A 256 41.69 -19.59 4.77
N PRO A 257 40.97 -20.72 4.91
CA PRO A 257 41.35 -22.00 4.29
C PRO A 257 41.03 -22.08 2.79
N TYR A 258 41.08 -20.93 2.10
CA TYR A 258 40.77 -20.80 0.68
C TYR A 258 41.74 -19.85 0.01
N ARG A 259 42.08 -20.13 -1.24
CA ARG A 259 42.72 -19.18 -2.15
C ARG A 259 41.75 -18.79 -3.25
N PRO A 260 41.81 -17.55 -3.78
CA PRO A 260 41.02 -17.15 -4.94
C PRO A 260 41.17 -18.14 -6.10
N THR A 261 40.08 -18.40 -6.82
CA THR A 261 40.10 -19.30 -7.99
C THR A 261 41.15 -18.83 -9.01
N PRO A 262 42.07 -19.69 -9.49
CA PRO A 262 43.19 -19.26 -10.33
C PRO A 262 42.81 -18.49 -11.60
N LEU A 263 41.62 -18.73 -12.17
CA LEU A 263 41.13 -18.04 -13.37
C LEU A 263 40.28 -16.79 -13.08
N ALA A 264 39.95 -16.51 -11.82
CA ALA A 264 39.23 -15.29 -11.45
C ALA A 264 40.05 -14.04 -11.82
N PRO A 265 39.42 -12.89 -12.06
CA PRO A 265 40.12 -11.61 -12.12
C PRO A 265 40.91 -11.38 -10.82
N ASN A 266 42.06 -10.71 -10.93
CA ASN A 266 42.81 -10.33 -9.73
C ASN A 266 42.01 -9.26 -8.98
N PHE A 267 41.84 -9.38 -7.66
CA PHE A 267 41.13 -8.40 -6.84
C PHE A 267 41.64 -6.96 -7.01
N LYS A 268 42.94 -6.80 -7.30
CA LYS A 268 43.57 -5.50 -7.57
C LYS A 268 43.03 -4.78 -8.81
N ILE A 269 42.30 -5.46 -9.71
CA ILE A 269 41.60 -4.81 -10.84
C ILE A 269 40.58 -3.78 -10.36
N LEU A 270 39.93 -4.07 -9.24
CA LEU A 270 38.94 -3.19 -8.65
C LEU A 270 39.61 -1.89 -8.17
N HIS A 271 38.87 -0.79 -8.19
CA HIS A 271 39.34 0.46 -7.57
C HIS A 271 39.64 0.24 -6.08
N PRO A 272 40.69 0.85 -5.49
CA PRO A 272 41.05 0.66 -4.08
C PRO A 272 39.86 0.85 -3.12
N ASN A 273 39.07 1.91 -3.30
CA ASN A 273 37.89 2.15 -2.45
C ASN A 273 36.87 1.00 -2.55
N ILE A 274 36.64 0.44 -3.74
CA ILE A 274 35.73 -0.72 -3.91
C ILE A 274 36.30 -1.98 -3.24
N GLN A 275 37.62 -2.18 -3.25
CA GLN A 275 38.26 -3.28 -2.53
C GLN A 275 38.01 -3.17 -1.02
N GLU A 276 38.15 -1.97 -0.47
CA GLU A 276 37.89 -1.70 0.95
C GLU A 276 36.43 -1.94 1.31
N LEU A 277 35.47 -1.50 0.48
CA LEU A 277 34.05 -1.76 0.72
C LEU A 277 33.71 -3.27 0.75
N PHE A 278 34.34 -4.09 -0.09
CA PHE A 278 34.16 -5.54 -0.02
C PHE A 278 34.73 -6.14 1.27
N ILE A 279 35.91 -5.68 1.70
CA ILE A 279 36.50 -6.12 2.96
C ILE A 279 35.60 -5.71 4.14
N ASP A 280 35.11 -4.47 4.15
CA ASP A 280 34.23 -3.97 5.19
C ASP A 280 32.91 -4.75 5.20
N CYS A 281 32.29 -4.99 4.05
CA CYS A 281 31.06 -5.76 3.97
C CYS A 281 31.21 -7.22 4.42
N PHE A 282 32.27 -7.91 3.97
CA PHE A 282 32.42 -9.36 4.17
C PHE A 282 33.29 -9.76 5.37
N GLU A 283 34.05 -8.84 5.97
CA GLU A 283 34.83 -9.11 7.19
C GLU A 283 34.29 -8.40 8.42
N LYS A 284 34.14 -7.07 8.36
CA LYS A 284 33.62 -6.27 9.48
C LYS A 284 32.13 -6.56 9.67
N GLY A 285 31.38 -6.42 8.57
CA GLY A 285 29.97 -6.74 8.42
C GLY A 285 29.58 -8.21 8.62
N HIS A 286 30.56 -9.12 8.72
CA HIS A 286 30.31 -10.53 9.02
C HIS A 286 29.88 -10.76 10.47
N LYS A 287 30.50 -10.05 11.43
CA LYS A 287 30.15 -10.13 12.85
C LYS A 287 29.10 -9.10 13.26
N HIS A 288 29.16 -7.92 12.66
CA HIS A 288 28.29 -6.79 12.97
C HIS A 288 27.61 -6.31 11.70
N PRO A 289 26.39 -6.78 11.38
CA PRO A 289 25.70 -6.42 10.13
C PRO A 289 25.60 -4.91 9.88
N THR A 290 25.49 -4.12 10.96
CA THR A 290 25.46 -2.64 10.93
C THR A 290 26.75 -1.97 10.44
N GLU A 291 27.87 -2.71 10.39
CA GLU A 291 29.14 -2.21 9.84
C GLU A 291 29.26 -2.43 8.31
N ARG A 292 28.25 -3.04 7.66
CA ARG A 292 28.23 -3.17 6.21
C ARG A 292 28.09 -1.77 5.57
N PRO A 293 28.87 -1.44 4.52
CA PRO A 293 28.75 -0.15 3.86
C PRO A 293 27.35 0.05 3.30
N ASP A 294 26.74 1.20 3.60
CA ASP A 294 25.41 1.53 3.12
C ASP A 294 25.41 1.80 1.60
N THR A 295 24.20 1.92 1.04
CA THR A 295 24.02 2.16 -0.39
C THR A 295 24.61 3.50 -0.87
N LYS A 296 24.71 4.52 0.00
CA LYS A 296 25.28 5.83 -0.37
C LYS A 296 26.79 5.73 -0.56
N ILE A 297 27.47 5.04 0.36
CA ILE A 297 28.91 4.79 0.29
C ILE A 297 29.23 3.96 -0.97
N TRP A 298 28.46 2.91 -1.24
CA TRP A 298 28.59 2.12 -2.48
C TRP A 298 28.40 2.97 -3.74
N LEU A 299 27.37 3.82 -3.79
CA LEU A 299 27.10 4.69 -4.94
C LEU A 299 28.25 5.66 -5.22
N GLN A 300 28.81 6.27 -4.16
CA GLN A 300 29.93 7.20 -4.28
C GLN A 300 31.17 6.49 -4.81
N ALA A 301 31.56 5.37 -4.19
CA ALA A 301 32.74 4.62 -4.60
C ALA A 301 32.61 4.04 -6.02
N LEU A 302 31.41 3.58 -6.41
CA LEU A 302 31.16 3.07 -7.76
C LEU A 302 31.21 4.17 -8.82
N ARG A 303 30.73 5.37 -8.49
CA ARG A 303 30.83 6.55 -9.37
C ARG A 303 32.29 6.94 -9.58
N GLU A 304 33.04 7.09 -8.49
CA GLU A 304 34.47 7.41 -8.53
C GLU A 304 35.25 6.35 -9.34
N ALA A 305 34.99 5.08 -9.09
CA ALA A 305 35.64 3.99 -9.81
C ALA A 305 35.30 3.99 -11.31
N GLU A 306 34.07 4.37 -11.69
CA GLU A 306 33.67 4.52 -13.10
C GLU A 306 34.36 5.73 -13.76
N ASP A 307 34.44 6.87 -13.06
CA ASP A 307 35.04 8.11 -13.56
C ASP A 307 36.56 7.99 -13.72
N ASN A 308 37.21 7.14 -12.90
CA ASN A 308 38.64 6.83 -12.96
C ASN A 308 39.02 5.77 -14.02
N LEU A 309 38.09 5.33 -14.86
CA LEU A 309 38.38 4.38 -15.95
C LEU A 309 39.12 5.06 -17.11
N ILE A 310 40.24 4.47 -17.52
CA ILE A 310 40.99 4.84 -18.72
C ILE A 310 40.83 3.80 -19.83
N ILE A 311 40.99 4.24 -21.08
CA ILE A 311 40.86 3.40 -22.27
C ILE A 311 42.22 2.79 -22.63
N CYS A 312 42.25 1.49 -22.89
CA CYS A 312 43.46 0.82 -23.37
C CYS A 312 43.82 1.24 -24.80
N GLN A 313 45.09 1.55 -25.03
CA GLN A 313 45.62 1.88 -26.36
C GLN A 313 45.53 0.72 -27.38
N LYS A 314 45.48 -0.54 -26.93
CA LYS A 314 45.44 -1.72 -27.82
C LYS A 314 44.03 -2.11 -28.25
N ASN A 315 43.05 -1.98 -27.36
CA ASN A 315 41.64 -2.28 -27.63
C ASN A 315 40.78 -1.25 -26.92
N HIS A 316 40.10 -0.38 -27.67
CA HIS A 316 39.27 0.68 -27.09
C HIS A 316 38.00 0.17 -26.35
N GLN A 317 37.68 -1.13 -26.44
CA GLN A 317 36.65 -1.76 -25.58
C GLN A 317 37.20 -2.17 -24.20
N HIS A 318 38.51 -2.13 -23.99
CA HIS A 318 39.11 -2.38 -22.68
C HIS A 318 39.18 -1.08 -21.90
N LEU A 319 38.30 -0.94 -20.90
CA LEU A 319 38.35 0.14 -19.93
C LEU A 319 38.75 -0.42 -18.56
N TYR A 320 39.69 0.24 -17.88
CA TYR A 320 40.22 -0.23 -16.59
C TYR A 320 40.65 0.95 -15.73
N GLY A 321 40.77 0.76 -14.41
CA GLY A 321 41.11 1.85 -13.49
C GLY A 321 42.51 2.43 -13.76
N ASN A 322 42.62 3.76 -13.71
CA ASN A 322 43.86 4.51 -13.89
C ASN A 322 44.96 4.18 -12.87
N HIS A 323 44.60 3.54 -11.74
CA HIS A 323 45.54 3.06 -10.72
C HIS A 323 46.38 1.85 -11.18
N LEU A 324 46.03 1.22 -12.30
CA LEU A 324 46.74 0.06 -12.85
C LEU A 324 47.80 0.48 -13.87
N LYS A 325 49.00 -0.10 -13.75
CA LYS A 325 50.13 0.16 -14.66
C LYS A 325 49.94 -0.40 -16.07
N SER A 326 49.11 -1.43 -16.23
CA SER A 326 48.86 -2.09 -17.51
C SER A 326 47.40 -2.52 -17.62
N CYS A 327 46.92 -2.68 -18.87
CA CYS A 327 45.54 -3.11 -19.13
C CYS A 327 45.32 -4.55 -18.67
N PRO A 328 44.46 -4.79 -17.65
CA PRO A 328 44.21 -6.12 -17.13
C PRO A 328 43.47 -7.02 -18.12
N TRP A 329 42.63 -6.44 -18.99
CA TRP A 329 41.83 -7.18 -19.96
C TRP A 329 42.68 -7.74 -21.12
N CYS A 330 43.73 -7.03 -21.51
CA CYS A 330 44.75 -7.55 -22.43
C CYS A 330 45.48 -8.75 -21.84
N ASP A 331 45.89 -8.67 -20.58
CA ASP A 331 46.58 -9.78 -19.91
C ASP A 331 45.62 -10.96 -19.67
N ARG A 332 44.37 -10.67 -19.37
CA ARG A 332 43.29 -11.67 -19.26
C ARG A 332 43.03 -12.37 -20.59
N THR A 333 42.99 -11.64 -21.69
CA THR A 333 42.86 -12.21 -23.05
C THR A 333 44.00 -13.20 -23.33
N LYS A 334 45.25 -12.86 -23.01
CA LYS A 334 46.40 -13.78 -23.15
C LYS A 334 46.22 -15.03 -22.28
N LYS A 335 45.81 -14.86 -21.01
CA LYS A 335 45.57 -15.97 -20.07
C LYS A 335 44.45 -16.89 -20.52
N LEU A 336 43.43 -16.35 -21.19
CA LEU A 336 42.30 -17.07 -21.78
C LEU A 336 42.58 -17.52 -23.23
N LYS A 337 43.86 -17.65 -23.60
CA LYS A 337 44.33 -18.13 -24.91
C LYS A 337 43.79 -17.32 -26.11
N GLY A 338 43.48 -16.04 -25.95
CA GLY A 338 42.95 -15.18 -27.01
C GLY A 338 41.43 -14.97 -26.94
N ARG A 339 40.72 -15.59 -25.99
CA ARG A 339 39.32 -15.25 -25.71
C ARG A 339 39.25 -13.95 -24.94
N ASP A 340 38.95 -12.87 -25.65
CA ASP A 340 38.78 -11.54 -25.08
C ASP A 340 37.42 -11.41 -24.36
N PRO A 341 37.38 -11.05 -23.05
CA PRO A 341 36.13 -10.78 -22.33
C PRO A 341 35.37 -9.53 -22.82
N PHE A 342 36.07 -8.62 -23.51
CA PHE A 342 35.58 -7.35 -24.04
C PHE A 342 36.10 -7.14 -25.47
N PRO A 343 35.62 -7.94 -26.45
CA PRO A 343 36.14 -7.96 -27.80
C PRO A 343 36.00 -6.59 -28.49
N SER A 344 36.95 -6.24 -29.35
CA SER A 344 36.90 -5.00 -30.12
C SER A 344 35.69 -4.98 -31.07
N ARG A 345 35.22 -3.77 -31.42
CA ARG A 345 34.12 -3.61 -32.39
C ARG A 345 34.40 -4.30 -33.73
N GLU A 346 35.65 -4.31 -34.16
CA GLU A 346 36.08 -5.02 -35.37
C GLU A 346 35.98 -6.54 -35.22
N ALA A 347 36.42 -7.09 -34.07
CA ALA A 347 36.29 -8.52 -33.78
C ALA A 347 34.81 -8.96 -33.67
N VAL A 348 33.94 -8.06 -33.21
CA VAL A 348 32.49 -8.29 -33.20
C VAL A 348 31.91 -8.28 -34.61
N ARG A 349 32.20 -7.24 -35.40
CA ARG A 349 31.74 -7.11 -36.79
C ARG A 349 32.15 -8.30 -37.65
N ASN A 350 33.37 -8.80 -37.45
CA ASN A 350 33.92 -9.94 -38.19
C ASN A 350 33.57 -11.31 -37.55
N GLN A 351 32.71 -11.35 -36.52
CA GLN A 351 32.33 -12.55 -35.77
C GLN A 351 33.50 -13.37 -35.16
N LYS A 352 34.70 -12.77 -35.09
CA LYS A 352 35.92 -13.40 -34.55
C LYS A 352 35.84 -13.66 -33.05
N HIS A 353 35.01 -12.90 -32.34
CA HIS A 353 34.78 -13.04 -30.89
C HIS A 353 34.12 -14.38 -30.47
N LEU A 354 33.43 -15.06 -31.39
CA LEU A 354 32.80 -16.37 -31.13
C LEU A 354 33.74 -17.54 -31.43
N GLN A 355 34.82 -17.30 -32.17
CA GLN A 355 35.72 -18.37 -32.61
C GLN A 355 36.62 -18.81 -31.45
N PRO A 356 36.77 -20.13 -31.20
CA PRO A 356 37.79 -20.62 -30.29
C PRO A 356 39.17 -20.23 -30.83
N ALA A 357 40.08 -19.93 -29.91
CA ALA A 357 41.45 -19.56 -30.24
C ALA A 357 42.05 -20.55 -31.25
N GLN A 358 42.49 -20.06 -32.41
CA GLN A 358 43.25 -20.91 -33.32
C GLN A 358 44.55 -21.32 -32.62
N PRO A 359 44.86 -22.62 -32.53
CA PRO A 359 46.19 -23.03 -32.11
C PRO A 359 47.17 -22.38 -33.07
N LYS A 360 48.15 -21.61 -32.55
CA LYS A 360 49.28 -21.18 -33.36
C LYS A 360 49.81 -22.43 -34.07
N GLN A 361 49.71 -22.47 -35.40
CA GLN A 361 50.48 -23.43 -36.19
C GLN A 361 51.93 -23.25 -35.73
N ARG A 362 52.46 -24.20 -34.95
CA ARG A 362 53.90 -24.35 -34.83
C ARG A 362 54.35 -24.49 -36.27
N LYS A 363 55.21 -23.58 -36.76
CA LYS A 363 56.02 -23.85 -37.95
C LYS A 363 56.62 -25.22 -37.70
N LEU A 364 56.12 -26.23 -38.43
CA LEU A 364 56.68 -27.56 -38.40
C LEU A 364 58.08 -27.38 -38.98
N LEU A 365 59.10 -27.32 -38.13
CA LEU A 365 60.45 -27.58 -38.59
C LEU A 365 60.39 -29.00 -39.16
N SER A 366 60.58 -29.09 -40.47
CA SER A 366 60.63 -30.33 -41.22
C SER A 366 61.73 -31.20 -40.62
N LEU A 367 61.34 -32.14 -39.77
CA LEU A 367 62.15 -33.29 -39.43
C LEU A 367 61.67 -34.43 -40.31
N ARG A 368 62.60 -34.94 -41.13
CA ARG A 368 62.40 -36.05 -42.04
C ARG A 368 61.79 -37.26 -41.31
N PRO A 369 60.87 -38.02 -41.93
CA PRO A 369 60.24 -39.16 -41.27
C PRO A 369 61.22 -40.35 -41.20
N GLN A 370 61.54 -40.79 -39.99
CA GLN A 370 61.99 -42.17 -39.77
C GLN A 370 60.75 -43.06 -39.63
N LYS A 371 60.70 -44.09 -40.48
CA LYS A 371 59.71 -45.17 -40.43
C LYS A 371 59.94 -46.00 -39.16
N THR A 372 58.92 -46.14 -38.33
CA THR A 372 58.76 -47.31 -37.46
C THR A 372 57.29 -47.67 -37.37
N THR A 373 57.06 -48.93 -37.69
CA THR A 373 55.79 -49.63 -37.81
C THR A 373 55.27 -50.00 -36.42
N THR A 374 54.09 -49.55 -36.02
CA THR A 374 53.24 -50.26 -35.04
C THR A 374 51.76 -49.87 -35.22
N THR A 375 50.92 -50.89 -35.21
CA THR A 375 49.49 -50.92 -35.54
C THR A 375 48.62 -50.25 -34.46
N PRO A 376 47.60 -49.43 -34.82
CA PRO A 376 46.63 -48.92 -33.85
C PRO A 376 45.39 -49.81 -33.71
N ARG A 377 45.05 -50.15 -32.46
CA ARG A 377 43.80 -50.82 -32.04
C ARG A 377 42.64 -49.82 -32.04
N LYS A 378 41.54 -50.14 -32.72
CA LYS A 378 40.29 -49.34 -32.79
C LYS A 378 39.58 -49.21 -31.43
N PRO A 379 39.13 -48.02 -31.02
CA PRO A 379 38.06 -47.85 -30.04
C PRO A 379 36.68 -47.67 -30.73
N VAL A 380 35.65 -48.23 -30.08
CA VAL A 380 34.23 -48.23 -30.46
C VAL A 380 33.58 -46.84 -30.22
N PRO A 381 32.64 -46.38 -31.07
CA PRO A 381 31.99 -45.07 -30.90
C PRO A 381 30.82 -45.11 -29.89
N PRO A 382 30.61 -44.04 -29.07
CA PRO A 382 29.38 -43.87 -28.31
C PRO A 382 28.27 -43.18 -29.15
N LYS A 383 27.03 -43.59 -28.90
CA LYS A 383 25.79 -43.14 -29.58
C LYS A 383 25.45 -41.67 -29.27
N PRO A 384 24.86 -40.93 -30.22
CA PRO A 384 24.42 -39.54 -30.01
C PRO A 384 23.07 -39.44 -29.28
N ILE A 385 23.00 -38.57 -28.28
CA ILE A 385 21.76 -38.09 -27.67
C ILE A 385 21.29 -36.85 -28.46
N ILE A 386 20.09 -36.94 -29.03
CA ILE A 386 19.43 -35.87 -29.77
C ILE A 386 18.68 -34.99 -28.76
N ILE A 387 19.03 -33.70 -28.69
CA ILE A 387 18.20 -32.67 -28.01
C ILE A 387 17.70 -31.71 -29.08
N ASN A 388 16.43 -31.88 -29.46
CA ASN A 388 15.71 -30.94 -30.32
C ASN A 388 15.08 -29.84 -29.46
N ARG A 389 15.51 -28.58 -29.65
CA ARG A 389 14.64 -27.42 -29.39
C ARG A 389 15.03 -26.25 -30.29
N LYS A 390 14.18 -26.01 -31.31
CA LYS A 390 14.22 -24.82 -32.17
C LYS A 390 13.85 -23.59 -31.34
N MET A 391 14.73 -22.59 -31.25
CA MET A 391 14.36 -21.24 -30.84
C MET A 391 13.80 -20.50 -32.05
N GLY A 392 12.56 -20.01 -31.93
CA GLY A 392 11.91 -19.19 -32.94
C GLY A 392 12.53 -17.79 -32.98
N GLN A 393 12.88 -17.35 -34.20
CA GLN A 393 13.32 -15.98 -34.49
C GLN A 393 12.10 -15.06 -34.55
N TYR A 394 12.21 -13.86 -33.98
CA TYR A 394 11.23 -12.78 -34.16
C TYR A 394 11.93 -11.51 -34.63
N GLN A 395 11.44 -10.92 -35.72
CA GLN A 395 11.91 -9.67 -36.34
C GLN A 395 10.99 -8.51 -35.91
N PRO A 396 11.51 -7.31 -35.57
CA PRO A 396 10.68 -6.18 -35.18
C PRO A 396 10.40 -5.23 -36.35
N LEU A 397 9.15 -4.78 -36.46
CA LEU A 397 8.76 -3.62 -37.26
C LEU A 397 8.66 -2.40 -36.32
N LEU A 398 9.53 -1.41 -36.57
CA LEU A 398 9.56 -0.12 -35.86
C LEU A 398 8.60 0.87 -36.51
N THR A 399 7.78 1.53 -35.69
CA THR A 399 7.31 2.90 -35.95
C THR A 399 7.21 3.67 -34.63
N PRO A 400 7.76 4.90 -34.53
CA PRO A 400 7.70 5.71 -33.33
C PRO A 400 6.42 6.55 -33.28
N ILE A 401 5.74 6.59 -32.14
CA ILE A 401 4.72 7.61 -31.86
C ILE A 401 5.14 8.33 -30.57
N LEU A 402 5.32 9.64 -30.72
CA LEU A 402 5.70 10.58 -29.68
C LEU A 402 4.40 11.15 -29.07
N THR A 403 4.14 10.92 -27.80
CA THR A 403 3.08 11.64 -27.06
C THR A 403 3.61 12.20 -25.75
N LYS A 404 3.56 13.53 -25.66
CA LYS A 404 3.76 14.31 -24.44
C LYS A 404 2.55 14.14 -23.52
N THR A 405 2.75 13.81 -22.25
CA THR A 405 1.71 14.04 -21.22
C THR A 405 2.28 14.52 -19.88
N LYS A 406 1.53 15.46 -19.33
CA LYS A 406 1.72 16.33 -18.16
C LYS A 406 1.59 15.54 -16.84
N PRO A 407 2.26 15.95 -15.73
CA PRO A 407 2.29 15.16 -14.49
C PRO A 407 0.96 15.22 -13.72
N PRO A 408 0.47 14.12 -13.12
CA PRO A 408 -0.58 14.17 -12.11
C PRO A 408 0.00 14.35 -10.71
N SER A 409 -0.68 15.20 -9.96
CA SER A 409 -0.45 15.68 -8.61
C SER A 409 -0.66 14.62 -7.51
N LEU A 410 0.17 14.71 -6.46
CA LEU A 410 0.13 13.97 -5.19
C LEU A 410 -1.24 14.08 -4.46
N PRO A 411 -1.76 13.01 -3.83
CA PRO A 411 -2.82 13.10 -2.82
C PRO A 411 -2.24 13.33 -1.41
N ILE A 412 -2.86 14.26 -0.69
CA ILE A 412 -2.44 14.84 0.60
C ILE A 412 -3.17 14.13 1.75
N ILE A 413 -2.45 13.79 2.82
CA ILE A 413 -3.01 13.34 4.11
C ILE A 413 -3.77 14.53 4.74
N PRO A 414 -5.05 14.42 5.14
CA PRO A 414 -5.74 15.55 5.77
C PRO A 414 -5.22 15.75 7.19
N LEU A 415 -4.47 16.83 7.41
CA LEU A 415 -4.12 17.32 8.74
C LEU A 415 -5.38 17.74 9.54
N PRO A 416 -5.30 17.82 10.89
CA PRO A 416 -6.36 18.35 11.75
C PRO A 416 -6.95 19.66 11.20
N GLY A 417 -8.27 19.79 11.22
CA GLY A 417 -8.96 20.95 10.61
C GLY A 417 -8.96 20.97 9.08
N GLY A 418 -8.74 19.83 8.41
CA GLY A 418 -8.74 19.75 6.94
C GLY A 418 -7.57 20.47 6.27
N GLY A 419 -6.40 20.45 6.91
CA GLY A 419 -5.22 21.19 6.44
C GLY A 419 -5.02 22.57 7.08
N ASN A 420 -6.00 23.08 7.82
CA ASN A 420 -5.97 24.44 8.39
C ASN A 420 -5.72 24.49 9.92
N GLY A 421 -5.42 23.36 10.55
CA GLY A 421 -5.13 23.29 11.99
C GLY A 421 -6.29 23.76 12.87
N ILE A 422 -5.97 24.52 13.93
CA ILE A 422 -6.94 25.04 14.93
C ILE A 422 -8.02 25.91 14.28
N VAL A 423 -7.72 26.60 13.17
CA VAL A 423 -8.68 27.45 12.45
C VAL A 423 -9.78 26.60 11.78
N GLY A 424 -9.43 25.40 11.29
CA GLY A 424 -10.42 24.46 10.75
C GLY A 424 -11.36 23.92 11.83
N ILE A 425 -10.80 23.59 13.00
CA ILE A 425 -11.57 23.13 14.17
C ILE A 425 -12.50 24.25 14.66
N ALA A 426 -12.02 25.50 14.72
CA ALA A 426 -12.84 26.64 15.10
C ALA A 426 -13.98 26.88 14.11
N LYS A 427 -13.71 26.80 12.80
CA LYS A 427 -14.73 26.94 11.75
C LYS A 427 -15.81 25.86 11.85
N ASP A 428 -15.41 24.60 12.03
CA ASP A 428 -16.33 23.48 12.12
C ASP A 428 -17.10 23.47 13.46
N ALA A 429 -16.49 23.94 14.55
CA ALA A 429 -17.18 24.22 15.81
C ALA A 429 -18.21 25.35 15.67
N MET A 430 -17.90 26.42 14.92
CA MET A 430 -18.86 27.48 14.61
C MET A 430 -20.04 26.96 13.78
N TRP A 431 -19.77 26.12 12.77
CA TRP A 431 -20.83 25.45 12.01
C TRP A 431 -21.66 24.54 12.90
N GLY A 432 -21.02 23.76 13.77
CA GLY A 432 -21.69 22.93 14.76
C GLY A 432 -22.59 23.75 15.68
N SER A 433 -22.13 24.91 16.17
CA SER A 433 -22.91 25.84 16.98
C SER A 433 -24.16 26.34 16.26
N LEU A 434 -24.01 26.77 15.01
CA LEU A 434 -25.11 27.21 14.16
C LEU A 434 -26.14 26.10 13.96
N TRP A 435 -25.66 24.88 13.69
CA TRP A 435 -26.51 23.70 13.57
C TRP A 435 -27.24 23.33 14.86
N GLY A 436 -26.55 23.40 16.00
CA GLY A 436 -27.12 23.13 17.31
C GLY A 436 -28.22 24.13 17.70
N VAL A 437 -28.01 25.42 17.39
CA VAL A 437 -29.03 26.48 17.56
C VAL A 437 -30.25 26.18 16.69
N LEU A 438 -30.06 25.85 15.41
CA LEU A 438 -31.15 25.55 14.48
C LEU A 438 -31.97 24.33 14.93
N CYS A 439 -31.29 23.24 15.33
CA CYS A 439 -31.95 22.04 15.83
C CYS A 439 -32.73 22.31 17.11
N ALA A 440 -32.14 23.01 18.08
CA ALA A 440 -32.82 23.33 19.34
C ALA A 440 -34.02 24.25 19.12
N ALA A 441 -33.89 25.26 18.23
CA ALA A 441 -34.99 26.13 17.86
C ALA A 441 -36.13 25.37 17.14
N ALA A 442 -35.80 24.41 16.28
CA ALA A 442 -36.78 23.57 15.61
C ALA A 442 -37.54 22.68 16.61
N VAL A 443 -36.82 22.00 17.51
CA VAL A 443 -37.42 21.13 18.53
C VAL A 443 -38.28 21.94 19.50
N ALA A 444 -37.76 23.05 20.03
CA ALA A 444 -38.51 23.92 20.94
C ALA A 444 -39.72 24.56 20.24
N GLY A 445 -39.59 24.93 18.96
CA GLY A 445 -40.68 25.41 18.13
C GLY A 445 -41.79 24.37 17.97
N LEU A 446 -41.43 23.13 17.63
CA LEU A 446 -42.36 22.02 17.48
C LEU A 446 -43.11 21.73 18.80
N VAL A 447 -42.38 21.68 19.92
CA VAL A 447 -42.95 21.45 21.25
C VAL A 447 -43.93 22.58 21.63
N LEU A 448 -43.58 23.84 21.37
CA LEU A 448 -44.48 24.97 21.59
C LEU A 448 -45.71 24.92 20.67
N GLY A 449 -45.53 24.51 19.42
CA GLY A 449 -46.62 24.29 18.46
C GLY A 449 -47.63 23.26 18.97
N ILE A 450 -47.14 22.10 19.42
CA ILE A 450 -47.96 20.98 19.89
C ILE A 450 -48.63 21.28 21.24
N ILE A 451 -47.88 21.81 22.22
CA ILE A 451 -48.40 22.02 23.58
C ILE A 451 -49.32 23.24 23.67
N LYS A 452 -49.01 24.33 22.95
CA LYS A 452 -49.79 25.57 23.01
C LYS A 452 -50.75 25.77 21.83
N GLY A 453 -50.86 24.78 20.93
CA GLY A 453 -51.78 24.81 19.80
C GLY A 453 -51.53 25.98 18.83
N SER A 454 -50.26 26.40 18.66
CA SER A 454 -49.94 27.59 17.87
C SER A 454 -50.09 27.32 16.37
N LEU A 455 -51.20 27.79 15.79
CA LEU A 455 -51.48 27.72 14.35
C LEU A 455 -50.34 28.32 13.50
N ALA A 456 -49.63 29.32 14.02
CA ALA A 456 -48.55 30.00 13.32
C ALA A 456 -47.33 29.08 13.09
N VAL A 457 -47.03 28.19 14.04
CA VAL A 457 -45.92 27.24 13.92
C VAL A 457 -46.28 26.14 12.91
N PHE A 458 -47.48 25.57 13.02
CA PHE A 458 -47.96 24.56 12.06
C PHE A 458 -48.11 25.12 10.64
N GLY A 459 -48.63 26.34 10.49
CA GLY A 459 -48.70 27.04 9.21
C GLY A 459 -47.31 27.29 8.62
N GLY A 460 -46.35 27.71 9.45
CA GLY A 460 -44.95 27.88 9.05
C GLY A 460 -44.34 26.58 8.52
N THR A 461 -44.53 25.45 9.21
CA THR A 461 -44.04 24.13 8.81
C THR A 461 -44.56 23.70 7.44
N ILE A 462 -45.87 23.81 7.22
CA ILE A 462 -46.52 23.40 5.97
C ILE A 462 -46.03 24.28 4.81
N VAL A 463 -45.99 25.60 5.02
CA VAL A 463 -45.48 26.56 4.02
C VAL A 463 -44.01 26.29 3.72
N GLY A 464 -43.19 25.98 4.73
CA GLY A 464 -41.80 25.59 4.59
C GLY A 464 -41.61 24.32 3.76
N MET A 465 -42.42 23.29 3.99
CA MET A 465 -42.37 22.04 3.22
C MET A 465 -42.74 22.27 1.74
N LEU A 466 -43.77 23.07 1.48
CA LEU A 466 -44.21 23.38 0.11
C LEU A 466 -43.15 24.18 -0.65
N TRP A 467 -42.63 25.25 -0.05
CA TRP A 467 -41.59 26.06 -0.70
C TRP A 467 -40.24 25.35 -0.81
N GLY A 468 -39.85 24.57 0.20
CA GLY A 468 -38.63 23.77 0.16
C GLY A 468 -38.66 22.72 -0.95
N GLY A 469 -39.78 22.03 -1.11
CA GLY A 469 -39.98 21.07 -2.21
C GLY A 469 -39.99 21.76 -3.58
N PHE A 470 -40.68 22.89 -3.70
CA PHE A 470 -40.73 23.69 -4.93
C PHE A 470 -39.33 24.18 -5.35
N PHE A 471 -38.58 24.81 -4.45
CA PHE A 471 -37.25 25.32 -4.78
C PHE A 471 -36.25 24.22 -5.08
N ALA A 472 -36.30 23.08 -4.37
CA ALA A 472 -35.44 21.94 -4.69
C ALA A 472 -35.73 21.39 -6.10
N LEU A 473 -37.00 21.26 -6.48
CA LEU A 473 -37.40 20.86 -7.83
C LEU A 473 -37.07 21.92 -8.89
N ALA A 474 -37.18 23.21 -8.57
CA ALA A 474 -36.80 24.29 -9.47
C ALA A 474 -35.28 24.31 -9.73
N TRP A 475 -34.48 23.99 -8.70
CA TRP A 475 -33.01 23.97 -8.77
C TRP A 475 -32.46 22.93 -9.76
N GLN A 476 -33.20 21.86 -10.03
CA GLN A 476 -32.82 20.82 -10.99
C GLN A 476 -32.70 21.35 -12.43
N TYR A 477 -33.38 22.44 -12.76
CA TYR A 477 -33.34 23.09 -14.08
C TYR A 477 -32.15 24.05 -14.23
N ILE A 478 -31.51 24.42 -13.13
CA ILE A 478 -30.38 25.37 -13.10
C ILE A 478 -29.06 24.60 -12.93
N ILE A 479 -29.05 23.52 -12.14
CA ILE A 479 -27.88 22.68 -11.93
C ILE A 479 -28.31 21.21 -12.04
N PRO A 480 -27.73 20.41 -12.95
CA PRO A 480 -28.06 18.99 -13.06
C PRO A 480 -27.49 18.22 -11.86
N VAL A 481 -28.36 17.92 -10.88
CA VAL A 481 -28.06 17.09 -9.72
C VAL A 481 -28.48 15.65 -10.05
N GLY A 482 -27.58 14.68 -9.90
CA GLY A 482 -27.81 13.26 -10.26
C GLY A 482 -28.77 12.48 -9.34
N MET A 483 -29.75 13.16 -8.73
CA MET A 483 -30.82 12.57 -7.93
C MET A 483 -32.12 12.54 -8.73
N SER A 484 -33.00 11.56 -8.46
CA SER A 484 -34.34 11.54 -9.07
C SER A 484 -35.16 12.75 -8.59
N GLY A 485 -35.96 13.35 -9.48
CA GLY A 485 -36.76 14.54 -9.16
C GLY A 485 -37.68 14.34 -7.95
N SER A 486 -38.25 13.15 -7.78
CA SER A 486 -39.07 12.81 -6.60
C SER A 486 -38.27 12.83 -5.30
N SER A 487 -37.06 12.28 -5.29
CA SER A 487 -36.17 12.29 -4.11
C SER A 487 -35.71 13.70 -3.77
N LEU A 488 -35.43 14.52 -4.79
CA LEU A 488 -34.97 15.91 -4.61
C LEU A 488 -36.08 16.78 -4.00
N GLY A 489 -37.31 16.65 -4.49
CA GLY A 489 -38.47 17.35 -3.93
C GLY A 489 -38.79 16.94 -2.49
N LEU A 490 -38.70 15.65 -2.16
CA LEU A 490 -38.86 15.14 -0.79
C LEU A 490 -37.78 15.69 0.16
N THR A 491 -36.52 15.68 -0.26
CA THR A 491 -35.42 16.25 0.53
C THR A 491 -35.59 17.76 0.72
N GLY A 492 -35.98 18.48 -0.33
CA GLY A 492 -36.29 19.90 -0.26
C GLY A 492 -37.43 20.22 0.70
N ALA A 493 -38.52 19.45 0.63
CA ALA A 493 -39.67 19.63 1.51
C ALA A 493 -39.29 19.38 2.99
N PHE A 494 -38.51 18.34 3.26
CA PHE A 494 -38.03 18.05 4.60
C PHE A 494 -37.19 19.21 5.17
N TRP A 495 -36.22 19.71 4.40
CA TRP A 495 -35.35 20.82 4.83
C TRP A 495 -36.09 22.15 4.97
N GLY A 496 -36.99 22.46 4.03
CA GLY A 496 -37.81 23.66 4.09
C GLY A 496 -38.75 23.65 5.31
N GLY A 497 -39.34 22.49 5.62
CA GLY A 497 -40.13 22.29 6.84
C GLY A 497 -39.32 22.50 8.11
N PHE A 498 -38.13 21.88 8.21
CA PHE A 498 -37.23 22.00 9.36
C PHE A 498 -36.83 23.45 9.64
N ILE A 499 -36.41 24.19 8.61
CA ILE A 499 -36.00 25.59 8.74
C ILE A 499 -37.20 26.47 9.11
N ALA A 500 -38.36 26.25 8.50
CA ALA A 500 -39.54 27.03 8.80
C ALA A 500 -40.09 26.79 10.22
N VAL A 501 -39.98 25.56 10.75
CA VAL A 501 -40.27 25.26 12.16
C VAL A 501 -39.32 26.03 13.08
N ALA A 502 -38.01 26.02 12.78
CA ALA A 502 -37.03 26.76 13.57
C ALA A 502 -37.33 28.27 13.59
N ILE A 503 -37.66 28.87 12.44
CA ILE A 503 -37.96 30.30 12.31
C ILE A 503 -39.26 30.64 13.04
N SER A 504 -40.34 29.92 12.74
CA SER A 504 -41.67 30.15 13.33
C SER A 504 -41.66 29.94 14.86
N GLY A 505 -40.98 28.90 15.33
CA GLY A 505 -40.73 28.64 16.74
C GLY A 505 -39.93 29.74 17.43
N SER A 506 -38.90 30.29 16.75
CA SER A 506 -38.10 31.41 17.27
C SER A 506 -38.92 32.69 17.36
N ILE A 507 -39.67 33.04 16.32
CA ILE A 507 -40.55 34.23 16.33
C ILE A 507 -41.58 34.11 17.45
N TYR A 508 -42.21 32.94 17.60
CA TYR A 508 -43.19 32.70 18.65
C TYR A 508 -42.59 32.74 20.05
N GLY A 509 -41.42 32.11 20.27
CA GLY A 509 -40.71 32.10 21.54
C GLY A 509 -40.28 33.50 21.98
N ILE A 510 -39.76 34.30 21.04
CA ILE A 510 -39.33 35.69 21.28
C ILE A 510 -40.54 36.59 21.52
N SER A 511 -41.58 36.50 20.69
CA SER A 511 -42.79 37.32 20.82
C SER A 511 -43.52 37.12 22.15
N ASN A 512 -43.43 35.91 22.72
CA ASN A 512 -44.06 35.58 24.00
C ASN A 512 -43.09 35.64 25.20
N ARG A 513 -41.86 36.12 25.00
CA ARG A 513 -40.80 36.25 26.04
C ARG A 513 -40.62 34.98 26.89
N LEU A 514 -40.61 33.82 26.25
CA LEU A 514 -40.44 32.55 26.96
C LEU A 514 -38.95 32.33 27.29
N GLU A 515 -38.56 32.55 28.55
CA GLU A 515 -37.18 32.38 29.01
C GLU A 515 -36.63 30.96 28.77
N SER A 516 -37.49 29.94 28.89
CA SER A 516 -37.16 28.55 28.61
C SER A 516 -36.78 28.28 27.15
N PHE A 517 -37.33 29.05 26.21
CA PHE A 517 -36.97 28.94 24.79
C PHE A 517 -35.55 29.47 24.55
N GLY A 518 -35.21 30.63 25.13
CA GLY A 518 -33.87 31.21 25.04
C GLY A 518 -32.79 30.29 25.63
N GLN A 519 -33.08 29.67 26.78
CA GLN A 519 -32.19 28.70 27.41
C GLN A 519 -31.97 27.45 26.54
N ALA A 520 -33.04 26.91 25.94
CA ALA A 520 -32.94 25.75 25.04
C ALA A 520 -32.08 26.05 23.80
N VAL A 521 -32.22 27.24 23.21
CA VAL A 521 -31.44 27.67 22.04
C VAL A 521 -29.96 27.88 22.38
N LEU A 522 -29.65 28.52 23.52
CA LEU A 522 -28.27 28.69 23.99
C LEU A 522 -27.60 27.34 24.30
N PHE A 523 -28.35 26.43 24.94
CA PHE A 523 -27.89 25.07 25.19
C PHE A 523 -27.62 24.31 23.88
N GLY A 524 -28.52 24.44 22.90
CA GLY A 524 -28.32 23.89 21.56
C GLY A 524 -27.04 24.38 20.89
N GLY A 525 -26.74 25.68 20.96
CA GLY A 525 -25.50 26.26 20.43
C GLY A 525 -24.24 25.74 21.13
N PHE A 526 -24.29 25.58 22.46
CA PHE A 526 -23.19 25.00 23.23
C PHE A 526 -22.92 23.54 22.84
N VAL A 527 -23.95 22.70 22.82
CA VAL A 527 -23.86 21.28 22.40
C VAL A 527 -23.39 21.17 20.96
N GLY A 528 -23.91 22.02 20.07
CA GLY A 528 -23.49 22.10 18.68
C GLY A 528 -22.01 22.46 18.51
N THR A 529 -21.48 23.37 19.33
CA THR A 529 -20.07 23.77 19.30
C THR A 529 -19.15 22.60 19.67
N ILE A 530 -19.53 21.85 20.71
CA ILE A 530 -18.82 20.62 21.12
C ILE A 530 -18.88 19.57 20.00
N TRP A 531 -20.05 19.38 19.40
CA TRP A 531 -20.25 18.45 18.29
C TRP A 531 -19.37 18.77 17.07
N GLY A 532 -19.37 20.04 16.61
CA GLY A 532 -18.56 20.48 15.47
C GLY A 532 -17.05 20.38 15.72
N GLY A 533 -16.61 20.71 16.94
CA GLY A 533 -15.22 20.56 17.35
C GLY A 533 -14.78 19.09 17.40
N PHE A 534 -15.62 18.21 17.96
CA PHE A 534 -15.33 16.78 18.04
C PHE A 534 -15.30 16.11 16.66
N TRP A 535 -16.24 16.48 15.78
CA TRP A 535 -16.30 16.01 14.38
C TRP A 535 -15.04 16.42 13.59
N SER A 536 -14.59 17.68 13.72
CA SER A 536 -13.37 18.16 13.07
C SER A 536 -12.09 17.57 13.65
N ALA A 537 -12.07 17.24 14.95
CA ALA A 537 -10.91 16.65 15.61
C ALA A 537 -10.73 15.19 15.24
N PHE A 538 -11.83 14.45 15.10
CA PHE A 538 -11.78 13.01 14.85
C PHE A 538 -11.78 12.64 13.37
N LYS A 539 -12.45 13.42 12.48
CA LYS A 539 -12.68 13.10 11.05
C LYS A 539 -12.57 11.59 10.78
N PRO A 540 -13.47 10.79 11.38
CA PRO A 540 -13.27 9.35 11.46
C PRO A 540 -13.02 8.80 10.05
N PRO A 541 -12.03 7.92 9.86
CA PRO A 541 -11.81 7.31 8.56
C PRO A 541 -13.09 6.55 8.23
N LEU A 542 -13.89 7.09 7.31
CA LEU A 542 -15.11 6.45 6.80
C LEU A 542 -14.79 5.19 5.95
N THR A 543 -13.55 4.72 6.03
CA THR A 543 -12.99 3.60 5.31
C THR A 543 -12.07 2.83 6.26
N LEU A 544 -12.43 1.59 6.60
CA LEU A 544 -11.45 0.57 6.96
C LEU A 544 -11.40 -0.39 5.77
N PRO A 545 -10.22 -0.70 5.22
CA PRO A 545 -10.10 -1.58 4.07
C PRO A 545 -10.56 -2.99 4.43
N GLY A 546 -11.52 -3.53 3.67
CA GLY A 546 -11.96 -4.92 3.74
C GLY A 546 -13.43 -5.11 3.35
N LEU A 547 -13.72 -6.13 2.55
CA LEU A 547 -15.05 -6.75 2.45
C LEU A 547 -15.00 -8.02 3.31
N GLY A 548 -15.77 -8.07 4.41
CA GLY A 548 -15.76 -9.20 5.34
C GLY A 548 -16.18 -8.84 6.77
N ARG A 549 -16.20 -9.82 7.67
CA ARG A 549 -16.31 -9.59 9.12
C ARG A 549 -14.92 -9.37 9.69
N VAL A 550 -14.73 -8.33 10.50
CA VAL A 550 -13.45 -8.02 11.13
C VAL A 550 -13.44 -8.50 12.57
N TRP A 551 -12.34 -9.14 12.98
CA TRP A 551 -12.16 -9.76 14.28
C TRP A 551 -11.13 -9.01 15.14
N GLY A 552 -10.93 -9.41 16.38
CA GLY A 552 -9.95 -8.80 17.29
C GLY A 552 -10.21 -7.32 17.58
N ARG A 553 -9.16 -6.49 17.68
CA ARG A 553 -9.28 -5.07 18.06
C ARG A 553 -10.11 -4.24 17.08
N ARG A 554 -10.03 -4.53 15.78
CA ARG A 554 -10.89 -3.88 14.77
C ARG A 554 -12.34 -4.33 14.90
N GLY A 555 -12.58 -5.61 15.22
CA GLY A 555 -13.91 -6.13 15.55
C GLY A 555 -14.52 -5.50 16.80
N LEU A 556 -13.72 -5.20 17.83
CA LEU A 556 -14.15 -4.46 19.03
C LEU A 556 -14.74 -3.10 18.64
N PHE A 557 -13.98 -2.33 17.87
CA PHE A 557 -14.34 -0.97 17.51
C PHE A 557 -15.54 -0.92 16.55
N LEU A 558 -15.54 -1.75 15.50
CA LEU A 558 -16.66 -1.83 14.57
C LEU A 558 -17.91 -2.41 15.21
N GLY A 559 -17.73 -3.37 16.12
CA GLY A 559 -18.80 -3.95 16.92
C GLY A 559 -19.47 -2.89 17.79
N ALA A 560 -18.70 -2.00 18.42
CA ALA A 560 -19.23 -0.88 19.20
C ALA A 560 -20.05 0.10 18.33
N ILE A 561 -19.59 0.42 17.12
CA ILE A 561 -20.27 1.32 16.18
C ILE A 561 -21.61 0.73 15.72
N TRP A 562 -21.59 -0.51 15.23
CA TRP A 562 -22.82 -1.21 14.82
C TRP A 562 -23.75 -1.45 16.01
N GLY A 563 -23.17 -1.74 17.17
CA GLY A 563 -23.86 -1.92 18.43
C GLY A 563 -24.66 -0.69 18.84
N ALA A 564 -24.07 0.51 18.78
CA ALA A 564 -24.79 1.75 19.06
C ALA A 564 -26.02 1.94 18.17
N PHE A 565 -25.84 1.75 16.87
CA PHE A 565 -26.90 1.96 15.89
C PHE A 565 -28.03 0.93 16.02
N LEU A 566 -27.71 -0.36 16.09
CA LEU A 566 -28.69 -1.43 16.25
C LEU A 566 -29.38 -1.36 17.61
N GLY A 567 -28.63 -1.05 18.66
CA GLY A 567 -29.16 -0.84 20.01
C GLY A 567 -30.15 0.33 20.07
N THR A 568 -29.86 1.43 19.37
CA THR A 568 -30.77 2.58 19.22
C THR A 568 -32.08 2.18 18.54
N VAL A 569 -32.00 1.41 17.44
CA VAL A 569 -33.18 0.92 16.72
C VAL A 569 -34.02 -0.02 17.57
N ILE A 570 -33.39 -0.97 18.26
CA ILE A 570 -34.09 -1.91 19.16
C ILE A 570 -34.76 -1.17 20.31
N GLY A 571 -34.08 -0.20 20.93
CA GLY A 571 -34.64 0.63 22.00
C GLY A 571 -35.87 1.42 21.54
N ALA A 572 -35.82 1.99 20.33
CA ALA A 572 -36.97 2.69 19.75
C ALA A 572 -38.16 1.76 19.48
N ILE A 573 -37.91 0.55 18.96
CA ILE A 573 -38.96 -0.44 18.69
C ILE A 573 -39.63 -0.89 19.99
N LEU A 574 -38.83 -1.20 21.03
CA LEU A 574 -39.36 -1.65 22.32
C LEU A 574 -40.20 -0.57 23.01
N ALA A 575 -39.81 0.69 22.93
CA ALA A 575 -40.63 1.80 23.42
C ALA A 575 -41.96 1.92 22.66
N GLY A 576 -41.94 1.74 21.33
CA GLY A 576 -43.15 1.73 20.52
C GLY A 576 -44.11 0.59 20.89
N VAL A 577 -43.58 -0.61 21.14
CA VAL A 577 -44.37 -1.76 21.61
C VAL A 577 -44.96 -1.50 22.99
N PHE A 578 -44.19 -0.93 23.91
CA PHE A 578 -44.65 -0.58 25.25
C PHE A 578 -45.83 0.40 25.20
N VAL A 579 -45.72 1.47 24.40
CA VAL A 579 -46.78 2.47 24.26
C VAL A 579 -48.02 1.89 23.57
N PHE A 580 -47.82 1.01 22.58
CA PHE A 580 -48.92 0.31 21.93
C PHE A 580 -49.67 -0.61 22.91
N GLN A 581 -48.94 -1.30 23.78
CA GLN A 581 -49.51 -2.14 24.82
C GLN A 581 -50.31 -1.32 25.84
N GLU A 582 -49.78 -0.18 26.28
CA GLU A 582 -50.48 0.73 27.20
C GLU A 582 -51.75 1.31 26.58
N SER A 583 -51.68 1.70 25.29
CA SER A 583 -52.83 2.15 24.52
C SER A 583 -53.92 1.09 24.35
N MET A 584 -53.58 -0.21 24.42
CA MET A 584 -54.55 -1.30 24.33
C MET A 584 -55.15 -1.67 25.69
N ASN A 585 -54.48 -1.32 26.78
CA ASN A 585 -54.91 -1.65 28.15
C ASN A 585 -55.85 -0.60 28.75
N GLU A 586 -55.73 0.66 28.34
CA GLU A 586 -56.55 1.77 28.84
C GLU A 586 -57.35 2.45 27.71
N ASN A 587 -58.67 2.27 27.74
CA ASN A 587 -59.59 2.67 26.66
C ASN A 587 -59.94 4.18 26.65
N SER A 588 -59.26 5.02 27.44
CA SER A 588 -59.61 6.44 27.65
C SER A 588 -58.46 7.44 27.58
N ASN A 589 -57.24 7.03 27.23
CA ASN A 589 -56.11 7.96 27.20
C ASN A 589 -56.25 8.94 26.04
N SER A 590 -56.14 10.24 26.34
CA SER A 590 -56.13 11.28 25.32
C SER A 590 -54.90 11.13 24.43
N TRP A 591 -55.01 11.48 23.14
CA TRP A 591 -53.89 11.44 22.19
C TRP A 591 -52.64 12.18 22.69
N LEU A 592 -52.82 13.25 23.47
CA LEU A 592 -51.71 14.02 24.06
C LEU A 592 -51.01 13.27 25.20
N GLU A 593 -51.75 12.46 25.94
CA GLU A 593 -51.24 11.66 27.05
C GLU A 593 -50.43 10.46 26.54
N LEU A 594 -50.96 9.78 25.51
CA LEU A 594 -50.21 8.75 24.78
C LEU A 594 -48.93 9.29 24.14
N LEU A 595 -48.97 10.50 23.56
CA LEU A 595 -47.79 11.16 23.00
C LEU A 595 -46.75 11.51 24.09
N SER A 596 -47.21 11.96 25.27
CA SER A 596 -46.34 12.26 26.39
C SER A 596 -45.67 10.99 26.94
N ILE A 597 -46.43 9.91 27.12
CA ILE A 597 -45.92 8.59 27.54
C ILE A 597 -44.94 8.04 26.49
N PHE A 598 -45.24 8.23 25.20
CA PHE A 598 -44.34 7.84 24.12
C PHE A 598 -43.01 8.58 24.19
N ILE A 599 -43.01 9.89 24.36
CA ILE A 599 -41.77 10.69 24.41
C ILE A 599 -40.97 10.38 25.69
N SER A 600 -41.64 10.24 26.84
CA SER A 600 -40.97 9.98 28.13
C SER A 600 -40.35 8.58 28.22
N SER A 601 -40.93 7.58 27.53
CA SER A 601 -40.41 6.21 27.48
C SER A 601 -39.40 5.97 26.35
N MET A 602 -39.52 6.69 25.23
CA MET A 602 -38.69 6.45 24.04
C MET A 602 -37.24 6.88 24.22
N ILE A 603 -36.99 8.05 24.81
CA ILE A 603 -35.61 8.57 24.97
C ILE A 603 -34.77 7.67 25.90
N PRO A 604 -35.28 7.24 27.08
CA PRO A 604 -34.55 6.30 27.94
C PRO A 604 -34.35 4.94 27.28
N ALA A 605 -35.37 4.40 26.62
CA ALA A 605 -35.27 3.11 25.96
C ALA A 605 -34.20 3.13 24.84
N ILE A 606 -34.15 4.21 24.06
CA ILE A 606 -33.09 4.44 23.07
C ILE A 606 -31.72 4.58 23.75
N GLY A 607 -31.63 5.32 24.86
CA GLY A 607 -30.39 5.47 25.61
C GLY A 607 -29.82 4.16 26.16
N VAL A 608 -30.67 3.37 26.82
CA VAL A 608 -30.32 2.02 27.32
C VAL A 608 -29.95 1.10 26.16
N GLY A 609 -30.75 1.11 25.09
CA GLY A 609 -30.51 0.30 23.90
C GLY A 609 -29.17 0.64 23.25
N ALA A 610 -28.86 1.93 23.07
CA ALA A 610 -27.63 2.38 22.44
C ALA A 610 -26.38 2.08 23.29
N MET A 611 -26.43 2.33 24.59
CA MET A 611 -25.33 2.03 25.52
C MET A 611 -25.10 0.52 25.64
N GLY A 612 -26.16 -0.26 25.85
CA GLY A 612 -26.11 -1.71 25.89
C GLY A 612 -25.62 -2.31 24.56
N GLY A 613 -26.03 -1.69 23.45
CA GLY A 613 -25.56 -2.03 22.11
C GLY A 613 -24.07 -1.78 21.92
N ILE A 614 -23.52 -0.65 22.37
CA ILE A 614 -22.07 -0.37 22.34
C ILE A 614 -21.30 -1.42 23.14
N ILE A 615 -21.74 -1.72 24.36
CA ILE A 615 -21.07 -2.69 25.25
C ILE A 615 -21.16 -4.10 24.64
N GLY A 616 -22.35 -4.54 24.26
CA GLY A 616 -22.57 -5.85 23.64
C GLY A 616 -21.82 -5.98 22.32
N GLY A 617 -21.81 -4.93 21.50
CA GLY A 617 -21.05 -4.87 20.26
C GLY A 617 -19.54 -4.90 20.46
N ALA A 618 -19.01 -4.19 21.46
CA ALA A 618 -17.59 -4.21 21.80
C ALA A 618 -17.12 -5.56 22.34
N VAL A 619 -17.98 -6.25 23.09
CA VAL A 619 -17.71 -7.60 23.65
C VAL A 619 -17.83 -8.68 22.58
N LEU A 620 -18.88 -8.64 21.76
CA LEU A 620 -19.16 -9.67 20.76
C LEU A 620 -18.40 -9.44 19.44
N GLY A 621 -18.08 -8.20 19.09
CA GLY A 621 -17.39 -7.86 17.84
C GLY A 621 -16.05 -8.58 17.63
N PRO A 622 -15.18 -8.71 18.65
CA PRO A 622 -13.96 -9.50 18.57
C PRO A 622 -14.18 -11.02 18.43
N ILE A 623 -15.32 -11.53 18.92
CA ILE A 623 -15.64 -12.97 19.11
C ILE A 623 -16.57 -13.52 18.02
N LEU A 624 -17.37 -12.68 17.38
CA LEU A 624 -18.32 -13.06 16.33
C LEU A 624 -17.99 -12.40 14.98
N GLY A 625 -17.06 -11.43 14.98
CA GLY A 625 -16.68 -10.64 13.82
C GLY A 625 -17.72 -9.58 13.47
N ALA A 626 -17.31 -8.31 13.47
CA ALA A 626 -18.20 -7.20 13.16
C ALA A 626 -18.25 -6.93 11.63
N PRO A 627 -19.43 -6.67 11.03
CA PRO A 627 -19.54 -6.37 9.60
C PRO A 627 -18.78 -5.10 9.22
N THR A 628 -18.01 -5.15 8.13
CA THR A 628 -17.37 -3.96 7.55
C THR A 628 -18.40 -2.94 7.07
N LEU A 629 -18.06 -1.66 7.19
CA LEU A 629 -18.87 -0.57 6.64
C LEU A 629 -18.55 -0.41 5.13
N PRO A 630 -19.56 -0.26 4.26
CA PRO A 630 -19.38 -0.31 2.80
C PRO A 630 -18.53 0.85 2.25
N LEU A 631 -17.66 0.54 1.27
CA LEU A 631 -16.84 1.52 0.55
C LEU A 631 -17.68 2.46 -0.33
N SER A 632 -17.39 3.76 -0.28
CA SER A 632 -17.63 4.67 -1.42
C SER A 632 -16.79 5.94 -1.29
N ASN A 633 -15.98 6.24 -2.32
CA ASN A 633 -15.20 7.48 -2.41
C ASN A 633 -16.04 8.69 -2.88
N LYS A 634 -17.37 8.57 -2.94
CA LYS A 634 -18.34 9.66 -3.13
C LYS A 634 -19.64 9.30 -2.41
N LEU A 635 -19.72 9.61 -1.11
CA LEU A 635 -20.90 9.30 -0.30
C LEU A 635 -21.95 10.41 -0.39
N SER A 636 -22.63 10.56 -1.53
CA SER A 636 -23.81 11.44 -1.61
C SER A 636 -25.10 10.63 -1.78
N GLY A 637 -26.22 11.19 -1.33
CA GLY A 637 -27.54 10.54 -1.43
C GLY A 637 -27.76 9.45 -0.38
N MET A 638 -28.64 8.48 -0.67
CA MET A 638 -29.18 7.54 0.32
C MET A 638 -28.12 6.66 1.01
N ARG A 639 -27.07 6.26 0.28
CA ARG A 639 -25.97 5.46 0.85
C ARG A 639 -25.10 6.27 1.81
N GLY A 640 -24.87 7.54 1.48
CA GLY A 640 -24.15 8.48 2.34
C GLY A 640 -24.94 8.80 3.60
N ALA A 641 -26.25 9.02 3.48
CA ALA A 641 -27.14 9.25 4.61
C ALA A 641 -27.19 8.04 5.57
N PHE A 642 -27.29 6.82 5.04
CA PHE A 642 -27.28 5.62 5.87
C PHE A 642 -25.97 5.45 6.64
N LEU A 643 -24.83 5.59 5.96
CA LEU A 643 -23.52 5.44 6.59
C LEU A 643 -23.23 6.56 7.60
N GLY A 644 -23.60 7.79 7.25
CA GLY A 644 -23.51 8.94 8.14
C GLY A 644 -24.38 8.77 9.38
N GLY A 645 -25.58 8.21 9.26
CA GLY A 645 -26.45 7.90 10.40
C GLY A 645 -25.86 6.90 11.38
N ILE A 646 -25.18 5.85 10.90
CA ILE A 646 -24.50 4.86 11.75
C ILE A 646 -23.40 5.53 12.59
N TRP A 647 -22.52 6.30 11.93
CA TRP A 647 -21.43 7.00 12.60
C TRP A 647 -21.91 8.10 13.54
N GLY A 648 -22.90 8.87 13.08
CA GLY A 648 -23.51 9.92 13.86
C GLY A 648 -24.18 9.37 15.12
N CYS A 649 -24.84 8.22 15.04
CA CYS A 649 -25.42 7.55 16.20
C CYS A 649 -24.37 7.18 17.25
N PHE A 650 -23.27 6.54 16.85
CA PHE A 650 -22.20 6.12 17.77
C PHE A 650 -21.55 7.32 18.48
N LEU A 651 -21.17 8.36 17.72
CA LEU A 651 -20.58 9.58 18.26
C LEU A 651 -21.57 10.36 19.13
N GLY A 652 -22.84 10.38 18.72
CA GLY A 652 -23.96 10.96 19.44
C GLY A 652 -24.10 10.37 20.84
N VAL A 653 -24.07 9.05 20.96
CA VAL A 653 -24.16 8.36 22.26
C VAL A 653 -23.00 8.74 23.17
N ILE A 654 -21.76 8.75 22.68
CA ILE A 654 -20.58 9.10 23.49
C ILE A 654 -20.70 10.52 24.04
N ILE A 655 -21.04 11.49 23.18
CA ILE A 655 -21.22 12.88 23.59
C ILE A 655 -22.42 13.02 24.55
N GLY A 656 -23.50 12.30 24.28
CA GLY A 656 -24.69 12.25 25.12
C GLY A 656 -24.40 11.71 26.53
N VAL A 657 -23.59 10.65 26.65
CA VAL A 657 -23.15 10.10 27.94
C VAL A 657 -22.27 11.09 28.70
N ILE A 658 -21.32 11.73 28.01
CA ILE A 658 -20.42 12.73 28.62
C ILE A 658 -21.22 13.92 29.14
N LEU A 659 -22.12 14.47 28.32
CA LEU A 659 -22.96 15.59 28.72
C LEU A 659 -23.95 15.17 29.81
N GLY A 660 -24.62 14.03 29.68
CA GLY A 660 -25.56 13.52 30.68
C GLY A 660 -24.92 13.26 32.04
N GLY A 661 -23.65 12.82 32.08
CA GLY A 661 -22.93 12.54 33.32
C GLY A 661 -22.22 13.75 33.95
N ILE A 662 -21.74 14.71 33.14
CA ILE A 662 -20.95 15.86 33.61
C ILE A 662 -21.83 17.09 33.87
N LEU A 663 -22.85 17.34 33.04
CA LEU A 663 -23.66 18.56 33.12
C LEU A 663 -24.43 18.70 34.44
N PRO A 664 -24.97 17.62 35.05
CA PRO A 664 -25.59 17.70 36.38
C PRO A 664 -24.62 18.11 37.49
N GLN A 665 -23.31 17.89 37.30
CA GLN A 665 -22.26 18.21 38.28
C GLN A 665 -21.76 19.67 38.21
N LEU A 666 -22.03 20.38 37.09
CA LEU A 666 -21.54 21.75 36.85
C LEU A 666 -22.52 22.86 37.27
N GLY A 667 -23.69 22.48 37.81
CA GLY A 667 -24.67 23.41 38.37
C GLY A 667 -25.56 24.09 37.33
N SER A 668 -26.87 24.09 37.61
CA SER A 668 -27.92 24.94 37.03
C SER A 668 -28.84 24.38 35.92
N ILE A 669 -28.60 23.21 35.32
CA ILE A 669 -29.56 22.57 34.40
C ILE A 669 -29.85 21.14 34.86
N ASP A 670 -30.92 21.00 35.64
CA ASP A 670 -31.37 19.70 36.14
C ASP A 670 -32.42 19.12 35.20
N LEU A 671 -31.95 18.39 34.18
CA LEU A 671 -32.78 17.72 33.18
C LEU A 671 -33.79 16.73 33.81
N VAL A 672 -33.51 16.24 35.03
CA VAL A 672 -34.34 15.29 35.78
C VAL A 672 -35.49 16.01 36.50
N ARG A 673 -35.27 17.26 36.96
CA ARG A 673 -36.30 18.07 37.65
C ARG A 673 -37.46 18.49 36.77
N ILE A 674 -37.26 18.55 35.45
CA ILE A 674 -38.32 18.79 34.45
C ILE A 674 -39.35 17.63 34.43
N MET A 675 -39.00 16.44 34.93
CA MET A 675 -39.84 15.23 34.84
C MET A 675 -40.28 14.62 36.18
N ARG A 676 -40.05 15.28 37.33
CA ARG A 676 -40.49 14.82 38.67
C ARG A 676 -40.08 13.37 39.00
N ILE A 677 -38.80 13.02 38.88
CA ILE A 677 -38.28 11.70 39.28
C ILE A 677 -37.33 11.87 40.49
N ASP A 678 -37.44 10.95 41.45
CA ASP A 678 -36.81 10.96 42.77
C ASP A 678 -35.27 10.98 42.76
N GLU A 679 -34.65 11.53 43.82
CA GLU A 679 -33.27 12.04 43.83
C GLU A 679 -32.15 10.95 43.78
N ASP A 680 -32.45 9.68 44.07
CA ASP A 680 -31.42 8.65 44.30
C ASP A 680 -30.76 8.04 43.03
N PHE A 681 -31.31 8.25 41.83
CA PHE A 681 -30.78 7.70 40.56
C PHE A 681 -30.44 8.77 39.49
N THR A 682 -30.36 10.03 39.89
CA THR A 682 -30.26 11.20 38.99
C THR A 682 -29.11 11.12 37.99
N ILE A 683 -27.91 10.68 38.37
CA ILE A 683 -26.74 10.62 37.48
C ILE A 683 -26.86 9.51 36.43
N ILE A 684 -27.27 8.31 36.84
CA ILE A 684 -27.43 7.18 35.92
C ILE A 684 -28.56 7.46 34.93
N LEU A 685 -29.69 7.98 35.43
CA LEU A 685 -30.84 8.30 34.61
C LEU A 685 -30.53 9.46 33.65
N SER A 686 -29.89 10.53 34.10
CA SER A 686 -29.45 11.63 33.23
C SER A 686 -28.42 11.20 32.18
N THR A 687 -27.54 10.26 32.51
CA THR A 687 -26.60 9.67 31.55
C THR A 687 -27.32 8.86 30.48
N ILE A 688 -28.31 8.05 30.86
CA ILE A 688 -29.14 7.27 29.93
C ILE A 688 -29.96 8.21 29.03
N PHE A 689 -30.58 9.24 29.59
CA PHE A 689 -31.31 10.24 28.82
C PHE A 689 -30.39 11.00 27.87
N GLY A 690 -29.21 11.40 28.34
CA GLY A 690 -28.18 12.05 27.53
C GLY A 690 -27.74 11.16 26.37
N ALA A 691 -27.47 9.87 26.63
CA ALA A 691 -27.16 8.88 25.60
C ALA A 691 -28.27 8.75 24.56
N GLY A 692 -29.54 8.75 25.00
CA GLY A 692 -30.71 8.64 24.12
C GLY A 692 -30.88 9.85 23.20
N LEU A 693 -30.81 11.06 23.76
CA LEU A 693 -30.83 12.31 22.99
C LEU A 693 -29.64 12.40 22.03
N GLY A 694 -28.46 12.02 22.50
CA GLY A 694 -27.24 11.95 21.71
C GLY A 694 -27.37 10.99 20.52
N ALA A 695 -27.89 9.78 20.74
CA ALA A 695 -28.11 8.79 19.68
C ALA A 695 -29.05 9.31 18.58
N ILE A 696 -30.19 9.90 18.98
CA ILE A 696 -31.19 10.46 18.07
C ILE A 696 -30.60 11.61 17.27
N GLY A 697 -30.07 12.64 17.97
CA GLY A 697 -29.50 13.82 17.34
C GLY A 697 -28.31 13.50 16.45
N GLY A 698 -27.45 12.59 16.91
CA GLY A 698 -26.31 12.09 16.16
C GLY A 698 -26.72 11.33 14.90
N CYS A 699 -27.72 10.47 14.96
CA CYS A 699 -28.21 9.72 13.80
C CYS A 699 -28.78 10.64 12.72
N PHE A 700 -29.63 11.61 13.09
CA PHE A 700 -30.19 12.58 12.15
C PHE A 700 -29.14 13.52 11.56
N SER A 701 -28.25 14.04 12.41
CA SER A 701 -27.14 14.90 11.98
C SER A 701 -26.23 14.14 11.02
N GLY A 702 -25.75 12.97 11.43
CA GLY A 702 -24.90 12.11 10.61
C GLY A 702 -25.54 11.77 9.26
N ALA A 703 -26.84 11.46 9.23
CA ALA A 703 -27.56 11.18 7.99
C ALA A 703 -27.69 12.40 7.06
N ALA A 704 -27.92 13.59 7.63
CA ALA A 704 -27.93 14.85 6.88
C ALA A 704 -26.56 15.15 6.26
N TRP A 705 -25.50 15.14 7.09
CA TRP A 705 -24.13 15.41 6.66
C TRP A 705 -23.60 14.39 5.66
N GLY A 706 -23.92 13.11 5.89
CA GLY A 706 -23.60 12.01 4.98
C GLY A 706 -24.43 12.04 3.69
N GLY A 707 -25.67 12.53 3.73
CA GLY A 707 -26.50 12.67 2.52
C GLY A 707 -26.06 13.80 1.59
N MET A 708 -25.58 14.91 2.16
CA MET A 708 -25.20 16.14 1.45
C MET A 708 -23.78 16.10 0.86
N GLY A 709 -22.94 15.14 1.26
CA GLY A 709 -21.49 15.24 1.10
C GLY A 709 -20.83 14.46 -0.04
N LYS A 710 -20.21 15.19 -0.98
CA LYS A 710 -18.90 14.79 -1.51
C LYS A 710 -17.86 15.13 -0.43
N TRP A 711 -17.48 14.17 0.40
CA TRP A 711 -16.39 14.28 1.39
C TRP A 711 -15.17 13.50 0.91
#